data_AF-A0A954YJW8-F1
#
_entry.id   AF-A0A954YJW8-F1
#
_cell.length_a   1.000
_cell.length_b   1.000
_cell.length_c   1.000
_cell.angle_alpha   90.00
_cell.angle_beta   90.00
_cell.angle_gamma   90.00
#
_symmetry.space_group_name_H-M   'P 1'
#
loop_
_entity.id
_entity.type
_entity.pdbx_description
1 polymer ?
#
loop_
_entity_poly.entity_id
_entity_poly.type
_entity_poly.pdbx_seq_one_letter_code
_entity_poly.pdbx_strand_id
1 'polypeptide(L)'
;MSRPVFVSDVRREMRRCVFFAIGFAMAAGSALAQNTAGDLIALEEQAFAAAAQRVEPSVVRIETIGGVERVGDLLTGAGPSTGLLVSADGYIVSSQFNFVQQPSSILVTLANGQRRPARVVARDHSRMLVLLKIETQEQLPMPEAAPAAEIRVGQWALAVGRGDEAERPNVSVGIVSAVGRVFGKALQTDAKISPRNYGGPLIDLHGRVLGVLVPMSPQGNTAVAGFEWYDGGIGFAVPLESILAALPRMMDGQDLHQGQLGVGLKSGDPYVAPGEVSSVRPRSPAVAAGIVEGDRIVEVDGQPVATQMQLRIALGPRYAGETVRFKVVRDGKPLELQAELVAELPEYAHPFLGLLPLRMPDEAASSKLIVRYVFAESPAQTAGIEAGDEIQKIDGIPVDSLLAAREVLASHEPGDKLQVVLQRGEQQLAVDVKTSLVPNLVPDKLPTPGARDGIGEQPVAKTGIHEMRLPEMANRAVVYVPSSYDPRVAHGVIVWMHASGGDERDELLARFKPLCDAGELLLLAPLAEDPRQWKPAEVEFAAKALEQLIKDYRVDLSRIVAHGYQAGGAMAYLLWLQAKERITGVAPLDGPMPRGFTIPDNDPQRRVALFTGFATESRFAKRIEQGIAALEQKKYPVTQTSLGEKSRYLNHEQQEAFARWIDSLDRF
;
A
#
# COMPACT_ATOMS: atom_id res chain seq x y z
N MET A 1 -71.15 -71.08 49.69
CA MET A 1 -72.14 -70.08 49.24
C MET A 1 -71.75 -68.73 49.79
N SER A 2 -71.93 -67.69 48.97
CA SER A 2 -71.96 -66.25 49.33
C SER A 2 -70.63 -65.47 49.40
N ARG A 3 -70.44 -64.64 48.38
CA ARG A 3 -69.56 -63.46 48.29
C ARG A 3 -69.94 -62.38 49.33
N PRO A 4 -69.06 -61.39 49.52
CA PRO A 4 -69.49 -60.01 49.32
C PRO A 4 -68.66 -59.26 48.26
N VAL A 5 -69.39 -58.50 47.47
CA VAL A 5 -68.99 -57.42 46.55
C VAL A 5 -68.87 -56.14 47.37
N PHE A 6 -67.82 -55.32 47.16
CA PHE A 6 -67.77 -53.84 47.31
C PHE A 6 -66.32 -53.32 47.52
N VAL A 7 -65.43 -53.41 46.53
CA VAL A 7 -64.17 -52.59 46.51
C VAL A 7 -63.72 -52.21 45.08
N SER A 8 -64.34 -52.74 44.01
CA SER A 8 -63.75 -52.65 42.66
C SER A 8 -64.04 -51.36 41.87
N ASP A 9 -65.06 -50.57 42.20
CA ASP A 9 -65.42 -49.39 41.38
C ASP A 9 -64.63 -48.12 41.72
N VAL A 10 -64.39 -47.84 43.01
CA VAL A 10 -63.72 -46.58 43.43
C VAL A 10 -62.28 -46.48 42.90
N ARG A 11 -61.53 -47.59 42.82
CA ARG A 11 -60.14 -47.58 42.31
C ARG A 11 -60.03 -47.36 40.80
N ARG A 12 -61.08 -47.66 40.03
CA ARG A 12 -61.07 -47.53 38.57
C ARG A 12 -61.40 -46.10 38.13
N GLU A 13 -62.28 -45.42 38.85
CA GLU A 13 -62.59 -43.99 38.65
C GLU A 13 -61.46 -43.09 39.15
N MET A 14 -60.83 -43.39 40.29
CA MET A 14 -59.70 -42.59 40.80
C MET A 14 -58.48 -42.64 39.87
N ARG A 15 -58.19 -43.79 39.25
CA ARG A 15 -57.13 -43.90 38.22
C ARG A 15 -57.47 -43.14 36.94
N ARG A 16 -58.73 -43.15 36.50
CA ARG A 16 -59.16 -42.36 35.33
C ARG A 16 -59.05 -40.85 35.59
N CYS A 17 -59.43 -40.37 36.77
CA CYS A 17 -59.30 -38.95 37.14
C CYS A 17 -57.83 -38.49 37.25
N VAL A 18 -56.93 -39.33 37.78
CA VAL A 18 -55.50 -38.98 37.88
C VAL A 18 -54.81 -38.97 36.50
N PHE A 19 -55.13 -39.92 35.61
CA PHE A 19 -54.61 -39.90 34.23
C PHE A 19 -55.18 -38.72 33.41
N PHE A 20 -56.44 -38.33 33.61
CA PHE A 20 -57.00 -37.14 32.99
C PHE A 20 -56.36 -35.85 33.53
N ALA A 21 -56.14 -35.74 34.85
CA ALA A 21 -55.52 -34.57 35.46
C ALA A 21 -54.06 -34.37 35.04
N ILE A 22 -53.28 -35.46 34.90
CA ILE A 22 -51.88 -35.40 34.43
C ILE A 22 -51.82 -35.08 32.93
N GLY A 23 -52.71 -35.65 32.12
CA GLY A 23 -52.83 -35.33 30.69
C GLY A 23 -53.26 -33.88 30.45
N PHE A 24 -54.18 -33.35 31.25
CA PHE A 24 -54.63 -31.96 31.19
C PHE A 24 -53.55 -30.98 31.69
N ALA A 25 -52.78 -31.34 32.71
CA ALA A 25 -51.65 -30.53 33.20
C ALA A 25 -50.48 -30.48 32.21
N MET A 26 -50.16 -31.58 31.51
CA MET A 26 -49.16 -31.58 30.44
C MET A 26 -49.64 -30.85 29.17
N ALA A 27 -50.93 -30.97 28.81
CA ALA A 27 -51.51 -30.23 27.70
C ALA A 27 -51.60 -28.72 27.99
N ALA A 28 -51.95 -28.34 29.23
CA ALA A 28 -51.98 -26.95 29.69
C ALA A 28 -50.58 -26.35 29.81
N GLY A 29 -49.58 -27.12 30.26
CA GLY A 29 -48.16 -26.69 30.27
C GLY A 29 -47.60 -26.45 28.86
N SER A 30 -47.94 -27.32 27.90
CA SER A 30 -47.60 -27.14 26.49
C SER A 30 -48.32 -25.95 25.85
N ALA A 31 -49.60 -25.72 26.17
CA ALA A 31 -50.37 -24.57 25.67
C ALA A 31 -49.89 -23.23 26.27
N LEU A 32 -49.54 -23.20 27.57
CA LEU A 32 -48.96 -22.02 28.21
C LEU A 32 -47.57 -21.69 27.66
N ALA A 33 -46.72 -22.70 27.48
CA ALA A 33 -45.39 -22.52 26.88
C ALA A 33 -45.47 -22.04 25.41
N GLN A 34 -46.43 -22.56 24.63
CA GLN A 34 -46.71 -22.10 23.26
C GLN A 34 -47.23 -20.67 23.22
N ASN A 35 -48.10 -20.27 24.15
CA ASN A 35 -48.57 -18.88 24.26
C ASN A 35 -47.42 -17.92 24.59
N THR A 36 -46.57 -18.24 25.56
CA THR A 36 -45.41 -17.40 25.91
C THR A 36 -44.38 -17.30 24.78
N ALA A 37 -44.18 -18.36 24.00
CA ALA A 37 -43.30 -18.32 22.83
C ALA A 37 -43.90 -17.47 21.69
N GLY A 38 -45.22 -17.56 21.47
CA GLY A 38 -45.93 -16.69 20.54
C GLY A 38 -45.88 -15.21 20.95
N ASP A 39 -46.00 -14.93 22.25
CA ASP A 39 -45.90 -13.58 22.79
C ASP A 39 -44.49 -12.98 22.62
N LEU A 40 -43.42 -13.79 22.78
CA LEU A 40 -42.05 -13.32 22.59
C LEU A 40 -41.74 -12.97 21.13
N ILE A 41 -42.19 -13.79 20.17
CA ILE A 41 -42.02 -13.52 18.74
C ILE A 41 -42.75 -12.23 18.37
N ALA A 42 -43.99 -12.06 18.83
CA ALA A 42 -44.75 -10.84 18.57
C ALA A 42 -44.09 -9.59 19.18
N LEU A 43 -43.51 -9.69 20.38
CA LEU A 43 -42.78 -8.60 21.01
C LEU A 43 -41.48 -8.25 20.25
N GLU A 44 -40.78 -9.25 19.72
CA GLU A 44 -39.60 -9.05 18.90
C GLU A 44 -39.94 -8.35 17.57
N GLU A 45 -40.98 -8.81 16.87
CA GLU A 45 -41.47 -8.17 15.64
C GLU A 45 -41.90 -6.71 15.90
N GLN A 46 -42.61 -6.46 17.00
CA GLN A 46 -42.99 -5.12 17.43
C GLN A 46 -41.78 -4.25 17.75
N ALA A 47 -40.76 -4.79 18.41
CA ALA A 47 -39.54 -4.06 18.71
C ALA A 47 -38.80 -3.64 17.43
N PHE A 48 -38.67 -4.54 16.45
CA PHE A 48 -38.05 -4.22 15.16
C PHE A 48 -38.83 -3.13 14.41
N ALA A 49 -40.16 -3.27 14.36
CA ALA A 49 -41.04 -2.29 13.71
C ALA A 49 -40.95 -0.91 14.39
N ALA A 50 -40.97 -0.87 15.73
CA ALA A 50 -40.88 0.37 16.50
C ALA A 50 -39.51 1.05 16.33
N ALA A 51 -38.41 0.28 16.33
CA ALA A 51 -37.07 0.80 16.09
C ALA A 51 -36.95 1.45 14.70
N ALA A 52 -37.44 0.76 13.67
CA ALA A 52 -37.45 1.29 12.31
C ALA A 52 -38.32 2.55 12.18
N GLN A 53 -39.52 2.54 12.78
CA GLN A 53 -40.43 3.69 12.77
C GLN A 53 -39.83 4.92 13.47
N ARG A 54 -39.02 4.72 14.51
CA ARG A 54 -38.38 5.82 15.23
C ARG A 54 -37.36 6.56 14.37
N VAL A 55 -36.57 5.86 13.57
CA VAL A 55 -35.53 6.48 12.71
C VAL A 55 -36.07 6.93 11.35
N GLU A 56 -37.17 6.33 10.90
CA GLU A 56 -37.79 6.54 9.57
C GLU A 56 -37.85 8.02 9.12
N PRO A 57 -38.22 9.00 9.96
CA PRO A 57 -38.32 10.39 9.52
C PRO A 57 -36.97 11.00 9.10
N SER A 58 -35.87 10.46 9.63
CA SER A 58 -34.49 10.91 9.36
C SER A 58 -33.85 10.23 8.16
N VAL A 59 -34.46 9.15 7.64
CA VAL A 59 -33.95 8.39 6.49
C VAL A 59 -34.52 8.99 5.22
N VAL A 60 -33.68 9.26 4.22
CA VAL A 60 -34.10 9.89 2.97
C VAL A 60 -33.73 9.02 1.76
N ARG A 61 -34.48 9.19 0.67
CA ARG A 61 -34.15 8.56 -0.62
C ARG A 61 -33.35 9.52 -1.48
N ILE A 62 -32.30 9.02 -2.12
CA ILE A 62 -31.41 9.79 -2.99
C ILE A 62 -31.49 9.24 -4.41
N GLU A 63 -31.74 10.12 -5.37
CA GLU A 63 -31.76 9.82 -6.80
C GLU A 63 -30.68 10.66 -7.50
N THR A 64 -29.85 10.01 -8.32
CA THR A 64 -28.80 10.68 -9.09
C THR A 64 -29.20 10.71 -10.57
N ILE A 65 -28.99 11.84 -11.24
CA ILE A 65 -29.37 12.06 -12.64
C ILE A 65 -28.14 12.55 -13.41
N GLY A 66 -27.85 11.89 -14.54
CA GLY A 66 -26.67 12.19 -15.37
C GLY A 66 -25.40 11.45 -14.91
N GLY A 67 -24.40 11.39 -15.79
CA GLY A 67 -23.15 10.63 -15.64
C GLY A 67 -22.71 10.06 -17.00
N VAL A 68 -21.40 9.97 -17.27
CA VAL A 68 -20.89 9.52 -18.58
C VAL A 68 -20.93 7.99 -18.66
N GLU A 69 -21.61 7.43 -19.66
CA GLU A 69 -21.87 5.98 -19.76
C GLU A 69 -21.22 5.31 -20.98
N ARG A 70 -20.33 4.31 -20.76
CA ARG A 70 -20.44 2.88 -21.19
C ARG A 70 -19.18 2.03 -20.94
N VAL A 71 -19.35 0.83 -20.34
CA VAL A 71 -18.41 -0.32 -20.47
C VAL A 71 -19.23 -1.64 -20.50
N GLY A 72 -19.44 -2.24 -21.68
CA GLY A 72 -20.15 -3.53 -21.86
C GLY A 72 -21.69 -3.45 -21.97
N ASP A 73 -22.38 -4.50 -21.52
CA ASP A 73 -23.85 -4.68 -21.57
C ASP A 73 -24.63 -4.04 -20.40
N LEU A 74 -23.97 -3.32 -19.49
CA LEU A 74 -24.63 -2.59 -18.40
C LEU A 74 -24.51 -1.08 -18.59
N LEU A 75 -25.68 -0.45 -18.72
CA LEU A 75 -25.91 0.99 -18.75
C LEU A 75 -27.22 1.31 -18.00
N THR A 76 -27.13 1.99 -16.86
CA THR A 76 -27.97 3.13 -16.41
C THR A 76 -27.66 3.45 -14.93
N GLY A 77 -27.61 4.76 -14.61
CA GLY A 77 -27.25 5.30 -13.29
C GLY A 77 -27.84 4.54 -12.12
N ALA A 78 -27.02 4.38 -11.07
CA ALA A 78 -27.37 3.62 -9.87
C ALA A 78 -28.80 3.98 -9.41
N GLY A 79 -29.65 2.95 -9.30
CA GLY A 79 -31.01 3.12 -8.80
C GLY A 79 -31.02 3.86 -7.45
N PRO A 80 -32.20 4.31 -7.00
CA PRO A 80 -32.29 5.15 -5.81
C PRO A 80 -31.59 4.51 -4.61
N SER A 81 -30.91 5.34 -3.84
CA SER A 81 -30.10 4.96 -2.69
C SER A 81 -30.59 5.66 -1.43
N THR A 82 -29.90 5.45 -0.32
CA THR A 82 -30.32 5.96 0.99
C THR A 82 -29.39 7.07 1.49
N GLY A 83 -29.95 8.03 2.22
CA GLY A 83 -29.19 8.98 3.02
C GLY A 83 -29.76 9.09 4.43
N LEU A 84 -28.98 9.69 5.33
CA LEU A 84 -29.36 9.96 6.71
C LEU A 84 -29.22 11.45 7.00
N LEU A 85 -30.29 12.08 7.50
CA LEU A 85 -30.22 13.46 8.01
C LEU A 85 -29.26 13.52 9.20
N VAL A 86 -28.35 14.50 9.20
CA VAL A 86 -27.40 14.77 10.29
C VAL A 86 -27.47 16.19 10.86
N SER A 87 -28.25 17.09 10.25
CA SER A 87 -28.61 18.38 10.84
C SER A 87 -30.02 18.83 10.46
N ALA A 88 -30.68 19.55 11.38
CA ALA A 88 -32.07 19.97 11.26
C ALA A 88 -32.30 20.98 10.12
N ASP A 89 -31.25 21.66 9.68
CA ASP A 89 -31.26 22.60 8.56
C ASP A 89 -30.96 21.93 7.20
N GLY A 90 -30.94 20.60 7.12
CA GLY A 90 -30.94 19.88 5.84
C GLY A 90 -29.59 19.34 5.37
N TYR A 91 -28.66 19.08 6.28
CA TYR A 91 -27.46 18.30 5.96
C TYR A 91 -27.75 16.81 6.03
N ILE A 92 -27.28 16.08 5.01
CA ILE A 92 -27.53 14.64 4.83
C ILE A 92 -26.19 13.96 4.56
N VAL A 93 -25.92 12.87 5.27
CA VAL A 93 -24.78 11.99 4.96
C VAL A 93 -25.26 10.82 4.10
N SER A 94 -24.45 10.46 3.11
CA SER A 94 -24.63 9.24 2.32
C SER A 94 -23.25 8.62 2.00
N SER A 95 -23.25 7.49 1.30
CA SER A 95 -22.03 6.82 0.84
C SER A 95 -21.51 7.43 -0.46
N GLN A 96 -20.20 7.64 -0.57
CA GLN A 96 -19.55 8.07 -1.82
C GLN A 96 -19.79 7.11 -2.98
N PHE A 97 -20.02 5.83 -2.68
CA PHE A 97 -20.34 4.79 -3.67
C PHE A 97 -21.46 5.24 -4.62
N ASN A 98 -22.47 5.93 -4.09
CA ASN A 98 -23.64 6.38 -4.84
C ASN A 98 -23.33 7.52 -5.83
N PHE A 99 -22.12 8.10 -5.81
CA PHE A 99 -21.74 9.30 -6.56
C PHE A 99 -20.51 9.10 -7.44
N VAL A 100 -20.04 7.86 -7.62
CA VAL A 100 -18.86 7.52 -8.44
C VAL A 100 -19.00 8.02 -9.89
N GLN A 101 -20.21 8.04 -10.42
CA GLN A 101 -20.52 8.48 -11.79
C GLN A 101 -20.56 10.01 -11.98
N GLN A 102 -20.26 10.79 -10.93
CA GLN A 102 -20.27 12.25 -10.95
C GLN A 102 -21.58 12.81 -11.55
N PRO A 103 -22.73 12.55 -10.90
CA PRO A 103 -24.02 12.91 -11.46
C PRO A 103 -24.18 14.42 -11.61
N SER A 104 -24.91 14.83 -12.65
CA SER A 104 -25.18 16.24 -12.95
C SER A 104 -26.20 16.87 -12.01
N SER A 105 -27.10 16.06 -11.43
CA SER A 105 -28.09 16.50 -10.44
C SER A 105 -28.32 15.41 -9.39
N ILE A 106 -28.56 15.83 -8.16
CA ILE A 106 -28.90 14.97 -7.03
C ILE A 106 -30.25 15.43 -6.48
N LEU A 107 -31.17 14.49 -6.33
CA LEU A 107 -32.50 14.75 -5.79
C LEU A 107 -32.73 13.92 -4.53
N VAL A 108 -33.20 14.57 -3.49
CA VAL A 108 -33.53 13.95 -2.20
C VAL A 108 -35.03 13.94 -2.03
N THR A 109 -35.60 12.78 -1.66
CA THR A 109 -36.99 12.64 -1.25
C THR A 109 -37.05 12.41 0.26
N LEU A 110 -37.66 13.34 0.99
CA LEU A 110 -37.88 13.28 2.43
C LEU A 110 -38.98 12.28 2.80
N ALA A 111 -39.10 11.94 4.08
CA ALA A 111 -40.14 11.04 4.61
C ALA A 111 -41.57 11.51 4.34
N ASN A 112 -41.79 12.82 4.29
CA ASN A 112 -43.08 13.40 3.92
C ASN A 112 -43.35 13.40 2.39
N GLY A 113 -42.51 12.74 1.59
CA GLY A 113 -42.61 12.66 0.13
C GLY A 113 -42.11 13.91 -0.63
N GLN A 114 -41.71 14.97 0.08
CA GLN A 114 -41.22 16.18 -0.58
C GLN A 114 -39.85 15.93 -1.24
N ARG A 115 -39.74 16.34 -2.50
CA ARG A 115 -38.49 16.26 -3.28
C ARG A 115 -37.74 17.59 -3.22
N ARG A 116 -36.43 17.53 -3.03
CA ARG A 116 -35.53 18.69 -2.93
C ARG A 116 -34.23 18.44 -3.69
N PRO A 117 -33.75 19.40 -4.50
CA PRO A 117 -32.42 19.31 -5.07
C PRO A 117 -31.38 19.38 -3.95
N ALA A 118 -30.31 18.60 -4.09
CA ALA A 118 -29.19 18.58 -3.16
C ALA A 118 -27.89 18.94 -3.87
N ARG A 119 -26.97 19.55 -3.13
CA ARG A 119 -25.58 19.77 -3.55
C ARG A 119 -24.62 19.00 -2.67
N VAL A 120 -23.53 18.52 -3.26
CA VAL A 120 -22.38 18.01 -2.49
C VAL A 120 -21.70 19.19 -1.79
N VAL A 121 -21.47 19.05 -0.49
CA VAL A 121 -20.76 20.05 0.33
C VAL A 121 -19.31 19.62 0.53
N ALA A 122 -19.09 18.37 0.96
CA ALA A 122 -17.78 17.83 1.25
C ALA A 122 -17.78 16.29 1.17
N ARG A 123 -16.58 15.72 1.13
CA ARG A 123 -16.31 14.28 1.03
C ARG A 123 -15.37 13.84 2.13
N ASP A 124 -15.69 12.74 2.80
CA ASP A 124 -14.75 12.01 3.64
C ASP A 124 -14.20 10.82 2.86
N HIS A 125 -13.00 10.99 2.30
CA HIS A 125 -12.27 9.95 1.56
C HIS A 125 -11.71 8.86 2.47
N SER A 126 -11.55 9.12 3.77
CA SER A 126 -11.07 8.11 4.74
C SER A 126 -12.15 7.06 5.06
N ARG A 127 -13.41 7.49 5.11
CA ARG A 127 -14.57 6.68 5.54
C ARG A 127 -15.65 6.50 4.48
N MET A 128 -15.39 6.95 3.24
CA MET A 128 -16.28 6.84 2.08
C MET A 128 -17.65 7.48 2.27
N LEU A 129 -17.69 8.64 2.91
CA LEU A 129 -18.91 9.42 3.11
C LEU A 129 -18.95 10.67 2.24
N VAL A 130 -20.16 11.10 1.89
CA VAL A 130 -20.42 12.38 1.26
C VAL A 130 -21.44 13.14 2.10
N LEU A 131 -21.19 14.43 2.28
CA LEU A 131 -22.12 15.35 2.89
C LEU A 131 -22.87 16.12 1.79
N LEU A 132 -24.19 16.05 1.86
CA LEU A 132 -25.10 16.77 0.98
C LEU A 132 -25.82 17.88 1.76
N LYS A 133 -26.25 18.91 1.05
CA LYS A 133 -27.15 19.95 1.57
C LYS A 133 -28.38 20.10 0.69
N ILE A 134 -29.54 20.10 1.33
CA ILE A 134 -30.82 20.53 0.74
C ILE A 134 -31.27 21.85 1.37
N GLU A 135 -32.12 22.60 0.68
CA GLU A 135 -32.77 23.79 1.25
C GLU A 135 -34.11 23.41 1.89
N THR A 136 -34.35 23.90 3.11
CA THR A 136 -35.57 23.66 3.89
C THR A 136 -35.94 24.92 4.69
N GLN A 137 -37.25 25.15 4.84
CA GLN A 137 -37.80 26.20 5.70
C GLN A 137 -38.26 25.65 7.06
N GLU A 138 -38.35 24.33 7.18
CA GLU A 138 -38.79 23.61 8.37
C GLU A 138 -37.60 22.89 9.02
N GLN A 139 -37.64 22.74 10.34
CA GLN A 139 -36.67 21.92 11.06
C GLN A 139 -36.94 20.44 10.78
N LEU A 140 -35.93 19.76 10.24
CA LEU A 140 -36.00 18.33 9.91
C LEU A 140 -35.72 17.47 11.15
N PRO A 141 -36.32 16.27 11.23
CA PRO A 141 -36.13 15.35 12.35
C PRO A 141 -34.70 14.80 12.36
N MET A 142 -34.12 14.67 13.56
CA MET A 142 -32.78 14.12 13.73
C MET A 142 -32.75 12.73 14.35
N PRO A 143 -31.84 11.84 13.91
CA PRO A 143 -31.65 10.57 14.55
C PRO A 143 -30.88 10.74 15.85
N GLU A 144 -31.16 9.87 16.82
CA GLU A 144 -30.35 9.74 18.02
C GLU A 144 -29.15 8.83 17.73
N ALA A 145 -27.93 9.25 18.08
CA ALA A 145 -26.75 8.41 17.97
C ALA A 145 -26.64 7.47 19.18
N ALA A 146 -26.31 6.20 18.93
CA ALA A 146 -25.94 5.28 20.00
C ALA A 146 -24.51 5.61 20.49
N PRO A 147 -24.26 5.75 21.81
CA PRO A 147 -22.92 5.97 22.32
C PRO A 147 -21.99 4.82 21.94
N ALA A 148 -20.78 5.10 21.42
CA ALA A 148 -19.84 4.06 21.00
C ALA A 148 -19.50 3.08 22.13
N ALA A 149 -19.45 3.58 23.37
CA ALA A 149 -19.19 2.77 24.57
C ALA A 149 -20.30 1.76 24.90
N GLU A 150 -21.50 1.91 24.35
CA GLU A 150 -22.64 1.00 24.53
C GLU A 150 -22.74 -0.07 23.44
N ILE A 151 -22.04 0.09 22.30
CA ILE A 151 -22.10 -0.87 21.19
C ILE A 151 -21.38 -2.17 21.59
N ARG A 152 -22.08 -3.31 21.46
CA ARG A 152 -21.58 -4.63 21.82
C ARG A 152 -21.70 -5.61 20.67
N VAL A 153 -20.68 -6.45 20.51
CA VAL A 153 -20.74 -7.59 19.58
C VAL A 153 -21.83 -8.56 20.03
N GLY A 154 -22.64 -9.03 19.08
CA GLY A 154 -23.78 -9.93 19.31
C GLY A 154 -25.11 -9.21 19.58
N GLN A 155 -25.13 -7.88 19.73
CA GLN A 155 -26.39 -7.15 19.86
C GLN A 155 -27.11 -7.04 18.51
N TRP A 156 -28.44 -7.01 18.54
CA TRP A 156 -29.27 -6.78 17.36
C TRP A 156 -28.91 -5.49 16.64
N ALA A 157 -28.89 -5.57 15.32
CA ALA A 157 -28.62 -4.46 14.42
C ALA A 157 -29.59 -4.51 13.24
N LEU A 158 -30.22 -3.37 12.93
CA LEU A 158 -31.17 -3.26 11.83
C LEU A 158 -30.62 -2.28 10.79
N ALA A 159 -30.45 -2.75 9.56
CA ALA A 159 -30.13 -1.91 8.42
C ALA A 159 -31.43 -1.33 7.84
N VAL A 160 -31.54 -0.01 7.82
CA VAL A 160 -32.72 0.69 7.32
C VAL A 160 -32.36 1.41 6.02
N GLY A 161 -33.10 1.13 4.95
CA GLY A 161 -32.90 1.72 3.63
C GLY A 161 -34.15 2.42 3.11
N ARG A 162 -33.99 3.31 2.14
CA ARG A 162 -35.07 3.89 1.34
C ARG A 162 -34.69 4.00 -0.13
N GLY A 163 -34.07 2.95 -0.66
CA GLY A 163 -33.68 2.88 -2.07
C GLY A 163 -34.76 2.29 -2.99
N ASP A 164 -35.54 1.32 -2.52
CA ASP A 164 -36.54 0.64 -3.34
C ASP A 164 -37.86 1.43 -3.43
N GLU A 165 -38.52 1.64 -2.29
CA GLU A 165 -39.77 2.39 -2.18
C GLU A 165 -39.54 3.75 -1.51
N ALA A 166 -40.22 4.80 -1.99
CA ALA A 166 -40.11 6.14 -1.40
C ALA A 166 -40.98 6.32 -0.15
N GLU A 167 -42.10 5.59 -0.05
CA GLU A 167 -43.10 5.77 1.01
C GLU A 167 -42.73 5.07 2.32
N ARG A 168 -42.04 3.93 2.25
CA ARG A 168 -41.68 3.14 3.43
C ARG A 168 -40.23 2.67 3.34
N PRO A 169 -39.48 2.70 4.45
CA PRO A 169 -38.14 2.16 4.45
C PRO A 169 -38.15 0.63 4.40
N ASN A 170 -37.16 0.04 3.73
CA ASN A 170 -36.88 -1.39 3.85
C ASN A 170 -36.00 -1.65 5.07
N VAL A 171 -36.25 -2.76 5.77
CA VAL A 171 -35.54 -3.13 7.00
C VAL A 171 -34.95 -4.52 6.83
N SER A 172 -33.70 -4.67 7.25
CA SER A 172 -33.00 -5.95 7.30
C SER A 172 -32.36 -6.12 8.68
N VAL A 173 -32.49 -7.31 9.26
CA VAL A 173 -32.07 -7.60 10.63
C VAL A 173 -30.81 -8.48 10.60
N GLY A 174 -29.90 -8.19 11.54
CA GLY A 174 -28.73 -8.99 11.86
C GLY A 174 -28.20 -8.59 13.23
N ILE A 175 -26.90 -8.71 13.44
CA ILE A 175 -26.20 -8.33 14.66
C ILE A 175 -24.97 -7.48 14.36
N VAL A 176 -24.48 -6.78 15.37
CA VAL A 176 -23.11 -6.26 15.35
C VAL A 176 -22.16 -7.46 15.46
N SER A 177 -21.49 -7.82 14.36
CA SER A 177 -20.57 -8.96 14.31
C SER A 177 -19.19 -8.64 14.87
N ALA A 178 -18.73 -7.39 14.73
CA ALA A 178 -17.46 -6.92 15.27
C ALA A 178 -17.40 -5.39 15.38
N VAL A 179 -16.51 -4.90 16.24
CA VAL A 179 -16.19 -3.47 16.39
C VAL A 179 -14.73 -3.21 15.99
N GLY A 180 -14.39 -1.97 15.64
CA GLY A 180 -13.01 -1.58 15.33
C GLY A 180 -12.45 -2.20 14.04
N ARG A 181 -13.32 -2.63 13.13
CA ARG A 181 -12.92 -3.20 11.83
C ARG A 181 -12.44 -2.09 10.90
N VAL A 182 -11.77 -2.49 9.82
CA VAL A 182 -11.18 -1.58 8.83
C VAL A 182 -10.27 -0.54 9.53
N PHE A 183 -9.34 -1.07 10.34
CA PHE A 183 -8.40 -0.28 11.14
C PHE A 183 -9.09 0.74 12.05
N GLY A 184 -10.10 0.31 12.80
CA GLY A 184 -10.80 1.17 13.76
C GLY A 184 -11.90 2.07 13.17
N LYS A 185 -12.10 2.07 11.85
CA LYS A 185 -13.04 2.99 11.18
C LYS A 185 -14.49 2.51 11.19
N ALA A 186 -14.74 1.20 11.31
CA ALA A 186 -16.05 0.62 11.04
C ALA A 186 -16.51 -0.40 12.08
N LEU A 187 -17.83 -0.45 12.27
CA LEU A 187 -18.56 -1.59 12.80
C LEU A 187 -18.78 -2.60 11.69
N GLN A 188 -18.80 -3.89 12.03
CA GLN A 188 -19.20 -4.96 11.11
C GLN A 188 -20.56 -5.51 11.52
N THR A 189 -21.38 -5.81 10.53
CA THR A 189 -22.72 -6.40 10.68
C THR A 189 -22.93 -7.54 9.69
N ASP A 190 -23.76 -8.51 10.05
CA ASP A 190 -24.24 -9.58 9.15
C ASP A 190 -25.67 -9.33 8.65
N ALA A 191 -26.29 -8.21 9.06
CA ALA A 191 -27.56 -7.75 8.49
C ALA A 191 -27.42 -7.71 6.95
N LYS A 192 -28.40 -8.30 6.24
CA LYS A 192 -28.36 -8.34 4.77
C LYS A 192 -28.46 -6.92 4.22
N ILE A 193 -27.40 -6.45 3.58
CA ILE A 193 -27.33 -5.13 2.95
C ILE A 193 -27.11 -5.27 1.45
N SER A 194 -27.52 -4.24 0.72
CA SER A 194 -27.30 -4.10 -0.71
C SER A 194 -26.77 -2.70 -1.02
N PRO A 195 -26.35 -2.42 -2.26
CA PRO A 195 -25.90 -1.09 -2.66
C PRO A 195 -26.93 0.03 -2.38
N ARG A 196 -28.23 -0.32 -2.37
CA ARG A 196 -29.32 0.62 -2.06
C ARG A 196 -29.38 1.03 -0.58
N ASN A 197 -28.80 0.23 0.31
CA ASN A 197 -28.71 0.54 1.74
C ASN A 197 -27.52 1.44 2.07
N TYR A 198 -26.52 1.56 1.18
CA TYR A 198 -25.35 2.41 1.44
C TYR A 198 -25.76 3.88 1.55
N GLY A 199 -25.28 4.52 2.63
CA GLY A 199 -25.71 5.84 3.08
C GLY A 199 -26.88 5.82 4.07
N GLY A 200 -27.54 4.67 4.27
CA GLY A 200 -28.58 4.47 5.29
C GLY A 200 -28.03 4.07 6.66
N PRO A 201 -28.83 4.21 7.73
CA PRO A 201 -28.40 3.88 9.08
C PRO A 201 -28.43 2.38 9.38
N LEU A 202 -27.48 1.95 10.20
CA LEU A 202 -27.55 0.75 11.02
C LEU A 202 -28.01 1.17 12.42
N ILE A 203 -29.09 0.60 12.95
CA ILE A 203 -29.71 1.00 14.23
C ILE A 203 -29.77 -0.14 15.24
N ASP A 204 -29.89 0.18 16.53
CA ASP A 204 -30.23 -0.78 17.59
C ASP A 204 -31.76 -0.93 17.78
N LEU A 205 -32.19 -1.77 18.72
CA LEU A 205 -33.61 -1.99 19.05
C LEU A 205 -34.33 -0.78 19.66
N HIS A 206 -33.58 0.22 20.10
CA HIS A 206 -34.15 1.48 20.57
C HIS A 206 -34.35 2.48 19.43
N GLY A 207 -33.93 2.15 18.20
CA GLY A 207 -33.95 3.05 17.06
C GLY A 207 -32.83 4.09 17.07
N ARG A 208 -31.78 3.88 17.90
CA ARG A 208 -30.60 4.74 17.91
C ARG A 208 -29.64 4.28 16.82
N VAL A 209 -29.04 5.22 16.11
CA VAL A 209 -28.14 4.94 14.99
C VAL A 209 -26.76 4.56 15.53
N LEU A 210 -26.35 3.33 15.23
CA LEU A 210 -25.02 2.80 15.47
C LEU A 210 -24.02 3.38 14.46
N GLY A 211 -24.40 3.48 13.19
CA GLY A 211 -23.55 4.01 12.13
C GLY A 211 -24.21 4.12 10.77
N VAL A 212 -23.48 4.62 9.78
CA VAL A 212 -23.93 4.74 8.38
C VAL A 212 -23.26 3.67 7.53
N LEU A 213 -24.07 2.92 6.77
CA LEU A 213 -23.63 1.80 5.94
C LEU A 213 -22.80 2.27 4.76
N VAL A 214 -21.62 1.66 4.56
CA VAL A 214 -20.70 1.96 3.45
C VAL A 214 -20.06 0.67 2.92
N PRO A 215 -19.74 0.58 1.62
CA PRO A 215 -18.87 -0.49 1.12
C PRO A 215 -17.46 -0.16 1.59
N MET A 216 -16.87 -0.96 2.47
CA MET A 216 -15.50 -0.79 2.94
C MET A 216 -14.71 -2.09 2.81
N SER A 217 -13.40 -1.96 2.58
CA SER A 217 -12.47 -3.08 2.61
C SER A 217 -11.22 -2.73 3.43
N PRO A 218 -10.66 -3.69 4.22
CA PRO A 218 -9.33 -3.54 4.79
C PRO A 218 -8.21 -3.44 3.75
N GLN A 219 -8.47 -3.82 2.49
CA GLN A 219 -7.47 -3.96 1.42
C GLN A 219 -7.53 -2.83 0.39
N GLY A 220 -8.49 -1.88 0.50
CA GLY A 220 -8.65 -0.80 -0.45
C GLY A 220 -9.37 0.41 0.13
N ASN A 221 -9.16 1.58 -0.47
CA ASN A 221 -9.67 2.88 -0.03
C ASN A 221 -10.45 3.64 -1.13
N THR A 222 -10.77 2.98 -2.25
CA THR A 222 -11.55 3.59 -3.34
C THR A 222 -13.03 3.56 -3.00
N ALA A 223 -13.82 4.46 -3.58
CA ALA A 223 -15.27 4.55 -3.35
C ALA A 223 -16.09 3.29 -3.73
N VAL A 224 -15.45 2.30 -4.37
CA VAL A 224 -16.03 0.99 -4.73
C VAL A 224 -15.41 -0.18 -3.95
N ALA A 225 -14.42 0.08 -3.09
CA ALA A 225 -13.70 -0.96 -2.35
C ALA A 225 -14.63 -1.70 -1.39
N GLY A 226 -14.61 -3.04 -1.43
CA GLY A 226 -15.45 -3.87 -0.57
C GLY A 226 -16.90 -4.01 -1.06
N PHE A 227 -17.25 -3.45 -2.23
CA PHE A 227 -18.53 -3.70 -2.88
C PHE A 227 -18.76 -5.21 -3.08
N GLU A 228 -17.73 -5.99 -3.40
CA GLU A 228 -17.82 -7.42 -3.60
C GLU A 228 -18.19 -8.23 -2.33
N TRP A 229 -18.21 -7.61 -1.14
CA TRP A 229 -18.41 -8.30 0.14
C TRP A 229 -19.89 -8.38 0.54
N TYR A 230 -20.78 -7.55 -0.06
CA TYR A 230 -22.19 -7.51 0.37
C TYR A 230 -22.89 -8.86 0.19
N ASP A 231 -22.53 -9.64 -0.83
CA ASP A 231 -23.14 -10.96 -1.11
C ASP A 231 -22.56 -12.08 -0.23
N GLY A 232 -21.50 -11.79 0.53
CA GLY A 232 -20.85 -12.72 1.46
C GLY A 232 -21.34 -12.63 2.92
N GLY A 233 -22.33 -11.78 3.21
CA GLY A 233 -22.84 -11.57 4.57
C GLY A 233 -21.93 -10.71 5.46
N ILE A 234 -21.08 -9.88 4.86
CA ILE A 234 -20.22 -8.92 5.58
C ILE A 234 -20.61 -7.49 5.18
N GLY A 235 -21.16 -6.74 6.14
CA GLY A 235 -21.46 -5.32 5.99
C GLY A 235 -20.63 -4.46 6.94
N PHE A 236 -20.39 -3.20 6.54
CA PHE A 236 -19.69 -2.22 7.37
C PHE A 236 -20.51 -0.95 7.59
N ALA A 237 -20.39 -0.38 8.78
CA ALA A 237 -21.00 0.91 9.14
C ALA A 237 -19.98 1.82 9.82
N VAL A 238 -19.89 3.07 9.39
CA VAL A 238 -19.08 4.11 10.06
C VAL A 238 -19.87 4.61 11.27
N PRO A 239 -19.32 4.57 12.50
CA PRO A 239 -20.05 4.99 13.70
C PRO A 239 -20.60 6.42 13.59
N LEU A 240 -21.88 6.64 13.91
CA LEU A 240 -22.49 7.96 13.73
C LEU A 240 -21.81 9.02 14.61
N GLU A 241 -21.43 8.68 15.83
CA GLU A 241 -20.66 9.56 16.73
C GLU A 241 -19.38 10.08 16.05
N SER A 242 -18.68 9.23 15.30
CA SER A 242 -17.46 9.62 14.57
C SER A 242 -17.74 10.54 13.37
N ILE A 243 -18.92 10.42 12.76
CA ILE A 243 -19.39 11.28 11.66
C ILE A 243 -19.75 12.66 12.22
N LEU A 244 -20.50 12.68 13.32
CA LEU A 244 -20.91 13.93 13.99
C LEU A 244 -19.70 14.72 14.51
N ALA A 245 -18.66 14.04 15.00
CA ALA A 245 -17.42 14.71 15.39
C ALA A 245 -16.68 15.39 14.21
N ALA A 246 -16.79 14.83 13.01
CA ALA A 246 -16.18 15.36 11.79
C ALA A 246 -17.09 16.36 11.03
N LEU A 247 -18.40 16.36 11.35
CA LEU A 247 -19.42 17.11 10.64
C LEU A 247 -19.14 18.61 10.51
N PRO A 248 -18.64 19.34 11.55
CA PRO A 248 -18.36 20.77 11.41
C PRO A 248 -17.36 21.08 10.28
N ARG A 249 -16.27 20.30 10.18
CA ARG A 249 -15.28 20.47 9.09
C ARG A 249 -15.90 20.24 7.71
N MET A 250 -16.74 19.21 7.59
CA MET A 250 -17.43 18.92 6.34
C MET A 250 -18.46 19.99 5.98
N MET A 251 -19.16 20.57 6.97
CA MET A 251 -20.11 21.68 6.75
C MET A 251 -19.41 22.95 6.24
N ASP A 252 -18.15 23.16 6.64
CA ASP A 252 -17.27 24.22 6.13
C ASP A 252 -16.72 23.93 4.72
N GLY A 253 -17.11 22.81 4.10
CA GLY A 253 -16.69 22.42 2.75
C GLY A 253 -15.31 21.76 2.70
N GLN A 254 -14.75 21.32 3.84
CA GLN A 254 -13.46 20.63 3.86
C GLN A 254 -13.63 19.16 3.49
N ASP A 255 -12.93 18.72 2.43
CA ASP A 255 -12.76 17.31 2.15
C ASP A 255 -11.77 16.69 3.15
N LEU A 256 -12.13 15.53 3.69
CA LEU A 256 -11.38 14.83 4.73
C LEU A 256 -10.62 13.65 4.13
N HIS A 257 -9.33 13.56 4.49
CA HIS A 257 -8.43 12.50 4.04
C HIS A 257 -7.84 11.77 5.24
N GLN A 258 -7.51 10.49 5.07
CA GLN A 258 -6.84 9.72 6.11
C GLN A 258 -5.49 10.34 6.46
N GLY A 259 -5.21 10.49 7.75
CA GLY A 259 -3.93 10.97 8.23
C GLY A 259 -2.82 9.93 8.03
N GLN A 260 -1.70 10.36 7.47
CA GLN A 260 -0.51 9.54 7.25
C GLN A 260 0.64 10.01 8.13
N LEU A 261 1.30 9.07 8.83
CA LEU A 261 2.45 9.33 9.69
C LEU A 261 3.78 9.17 8.94
N GLY A 262 3.86 8.22 8.00
CA GLY A 262 5.05 7.94 7.18
C GLY A 262 6.11 7.06 7.83
N VAL A 263 5.71 6.06 8.61
CA VAL A 263 6.60 5.01 9.13
C VAL A 263 6.39 3.68 8.40
N GLY A 264 7.48 2.96 8.14
CA GLY A 264 7.49 1.53 7.89
C GLY A 264 7.64 0.78 9.21
N LEU A 265 6.98 -0.38 9.33
CA LEU A 265 7.10 -1.26 10.50
C LEU A 265 7.95 -2.48 10.15
N LYS A 266 8.65 -3.07 11.13
CA LYS A 266 9.37 -4.32 10.92
C LYS A 266 8.41 -5.44 10.50
N SER A 267 8.86 -6.29 9.57
CA SER A 267 8.05 -7.42 9.10
C SER A 267 7.71 -8.36 10.25
N GLY A 268 6.46 -8.80 10.31
CA GLY A 268 5.97 -9.75 11.31
C GLY A 268 4.45 -9.92 11.24
N ASP A 269 3.92 -10.87 11.99
CA ASP A 269 2.48 -11.01 12.15
C ASP A 269 1.93 -9.78 12.89
N PRO A 270 1.07 -8.95 12.27
CA PRO A 270 0.62 -7.69 12.85
C PRO A 270 -0.19 -7.86 14.14
N TYR A 271 -0.71 -9.05 14.43
CA TYR A 271 -1.47 -9.33 15.65
C TYR A 271 -0.57 -9.64 16.86
N VAL A 272 0.72 -9.87 16.66
CA VAL A 272 1.68 -10.22 17.73
C VAL A 272 2.92 -9.32 17.70
N ALA A 273 3.37 -8.93 16.52
CA ALA A 273 4.55 -8.10 16.34
C ALA A 273 4.32 -6.70 16.94
N PRO A 274 5.33 -6.12 17.60
CA PRO A 274 5.24 -4.76 18.14
C PRO A 274 5.28 -3.71 17.02
N GLY A 275 4.83 -2.48 17.34
CA GLY A 275 4.94 -1.30 16.48
C GLY A 275 6.37 -0.75 16.40
N GLU A 276 7.34 -1.60 16.05
CA GLU A 276 8.74 -1.22 15.88
C GLU A 276 8.99 -0.67 14.47
N VAL A 277 9.56 0.52 14.41
CA VAL A 277 9.82 1.27 13.18
C VAL A 277 11.00 0.64 12.44
N SER A 278 10.77 0.23 11.19
CA SER A 278 11.81 -0.29 10.28
C SER A 278 12.34 0.76 9.32
N SER A 279 11.57 1.80 9.06
CA SER A 279 11.98 2.92 8.23
C SER A 279 11.10 4.13 8.51
N VAL A 280 11.64 5.31 8.24
CA VAL A 280 10.86 6.56 8.31
C VAL A 280 10.97 7.23 6.95
N ARG A 281 9.81 7.50 6.32
CA ARG A 281 9.77 8.17 5.03
C ARG A 281 10.26 9.61 5.20
N PRO A 282 11.15 10.12 4.34
CA PRO A 282 11.55 11.53 4.37
C PRO A 282 10.37 12.47 4.30
N ARG A 283 10.52 13.64 4.92
CA ARG A 283 9.51 14.73 4.88
C ARG A 283 8.12 14.25 5.33
N SER A 284 8.07 13.17 6.10
CA SER A 284 6.86 12.70 6.72
C SER A 284 6.66 13.35 8.09
N PRO A 285 5.42 13.32 8.62
CA PRO A 285 5.17 13.72 9.99
C PRO A 285 6.04 12.99 11.03
N ALA A 286 6.42 11.74 10.76
CA ALA A 286 7.30 10.98 11.63
C ALA A 286 8.70 11.61 11.72
N VAL A 287 9.31 12.00 10.58
CA VAL A 287 10.60 12.71 10.60
C VAL A 287 10.47 14.04 11.32
N ALA A 288 9.43 14.81 11.02
CA ALA A 288 9.20 16.11 11.65
C ALA A 288 9.00 15.99 13.18
N ALA A 289 8.37 14.91 13.63
CA ALA A 289 8.20 14.58 15.04
C ALA A 289 9.46 14.01 15.71
N GLY A 290 10.52 13.72 14.94
CA GLY A 290 11.76 13.13 15.43
C GLY A 290 11.68 11.62 15.70
N ILE A 291 10.71 10.90 15.11
CA ILE A 291 10.67 9.43 15.11
C ILE A 291 11.78 8.92 14.19
N VAL A 292 12.51 7.90 14.64
CA VAL A 292 13.62 7.29 13.89
C VAL A 292 13.46 5.77 13.78
N GLU A 293 14.25 5.15 12.90
CA GLU A 293 14.34 3.70 12.83
C GLU A 293 14.74 3.10 14.20
N GLY A 294 14.15 1.97 14.57
CA GLY A 294 14.38 1.30 15.85
C GLY A 294 13.49 1.80 17.00
N ASP A 295 12.80 2.93 16.83
CA ASP A 295 11.77 3.35 17.79
C ASP A 295 10.65 2.31 17.87
N ARG A 296 10.21 2.01 19.09
CA ARG A 296 8.98 1.21 19.32
C ARG A 296 7.86 2.12 19.78
N ILE A 297 6.84 2.29 18.95
CA ILE A 297 5.63 3.03 19.31
C ILE A 297 4.81 2.18 20.28
N VAL A 298 4.58 2.68 21.50
CA VAL A 298 3.90 1.96 22.59
C VAL A 298 2.60 2.63 23.05
N GLU A 299 2.36 3.88 22.65
CA GLU A 299 1.13 4.60 22.97
C GLU A 299 0.78 5.60 21.86
N VAL A 300 -0.52 5.79 21.60
CA VAL A 300 -1.07 6.79 20.68
C VAL A 300 -2.23 7.51 21.38
N ASP A 301 -2.12 8.82 21.60
CA ASP A 301 -3.09 9.65 22.33
C ASP A 301 -3.56 9.04 23.67
N GLY A 302 -2.64 8.53 24.48
CA GLY A 302 -2.99 7.90 25.76
C GLY A 302 -3.45 6.44 25.65
N GLN A 303 -3.65 5.92 24.43
CA GLN A 303 -4.06 4.52 24.21
C GLN A 303 -2.84 3.61 24.04
N PRO A 304 -2.65 2.59 24.90
CA PRO A 304 -1.57 1.63 24.75
C PRO A 304 -1.66 0.86 23.42
N VAL A 305 -0.53 0.74 22.72
CA VAL A 305 -0.41 -0.05 21.50
C VAL A 305 0.73 -1.06 21.65
N ALA A 306 0.37 -2.32 21.92
CA ALA A 306 1.32 -3.41 22.06
C ALA A 306 1.66 -4.06 20.70
N THR A 307 0.76 -3.98 19.73
CA THR A 307 0.89 -4.67 18.44
C THR A 307 0.76 -3.72 17.25
N GLN A 308 1.29 -4.12 16.09
CA GLN A 308 1.15 -3.34 14.85
C GLN A 308 -0.32 -3.14 14.47
N MET A 309 -1.19 -4.13 14.70
CA MET A 309 -2.62 -3.99 14.43
C MET A 309 -3.27 -2.95 15.35
N GLN A 310 -2.91 -2.93 16.64
CA GLN A 310 -3.41 -1.90 17.57
C GLN A 310 -2.94 -0.51 17.16
N LEU A 311 -1.68 -0.36 16.73
CA LEU A 311 -1.16 0.89 16.17
C LEU A 311 -1.97 1.34 14.94
N ARG A 312 -2.26 0.42 14.01
CA ARG A 312 -3.10 0.72 12.83
C ARG A 312 -4.52 1.12 13.21
N ILE A 313 -5.12 0.48 14.21
CA ILE A 313 -6.46 0.81 14.73
C ILE A 313 -6.47 2.19 15.40
N ALA A 314 -5.41 2.56 16.13
CA ALA A 314 -5.32 3.85 16.78
C ALA A 314 -5.15 5.02 15.78
N LEU A 315 -4.44 4.76 14.68
CA LEU A 315 -4.19 5.77 13.63
C LEU A 315 -5.24 5.81 12.54
N GLY A 316 -5.90 4.69 12.23
CA GLY A 316 -6.84 4.58 11.11
C GLY A 316 -7.96 5.63 11.11
N PRO A 317 -8.61 5.93 12.25
CA PRO A 317 -9.68 6.93 12.30
C PRO A 317 -9.23 8.38 12.17
N ARG A 318 -7.91 8.66 12.27
CA ARG A 318 -7.36 10.01 12.31
C ARG A 318 -7.34 10.65 10.93
N TYR A 319 -7.62 11.94 10.88
CA TYR A 319 -7.59 12.72 9.64
C TYR A 319 -6.28 13.47 9.46
N ALA A 320 -5.99 13.84 8.23
CA ALA A 320 -4.98 14.85 7.93
C ALA A 320 -5.30 16.19 8.64
N GLY A 321 -4.24 16.86 9.10
CA GLY A 321 -4.28 18.07 9.92
C GLY A 321 -4.47 17.80 11.42
N GLU A 322 -4.70 16.55 11.84
CA GLU A 322 -4.74 16.23 13.27
C GLU A 322 -3.34 16.05 13.84
N THR A 323 -3.07 16.68 14.98
CA THR A 323 -1.88 16.42 15.79
C THR A 323 -2.14 15.23 16.70
N VAL A 324 -1.30 14.20 16.59
CA VAL A 324 -1.38 12.97 17.39
C VAL A 324 -0.16 12.87 18.29
N ARG A 325 -0.37 12.51 19.56
CA ARG A 325 0.71 12.27 20.52
C ARG A 325 1.13 10.81 20.50
N PHE A 326 2.42 10.59 20.51
CA PHE A 326 3.05 9.28 20.51
C PHE A 326 3.94 9.12 21.72
N LYS A 327 3.90 7.94 22.33
CA LYS A 327 4.97 7.50 23.22
C LYS A 327 5.79 6.44 22.51
N VAL A 328 7.08 6.70 22.37
CA VAL A 328 8.03 5.76 21.76
C VAL A 328 9.05 5.30 22.78
N VAL A 329 9.56 4.09 22.62
CA VAL A 329 10.71 3.59 23.38
C VAL A 329 11.91 3.55 22.45
N ARG A 330 12.93 4.36 22.76
CA ARG A 330 14.21 4.44 22.05
C ARG A 330 15.33 4.06 22.99
N ASP A 331 16.14 3.08 22.63
CA ASP A 331 17.26 2.59 23.46
C ASP A 331 16.84 2.28 24.90
N GLY A 332 15.64 1.72 25.07
CA GLY A 332 15.05 1.38 26.36
C GLY A 332 14.44 2.56 27.14
N LYS A 333 14.49 3.80 26.64
CA LYS A 333 13.94 4.99 27.30
C LYS A 333 12.65 5.46 26.63
N PRO A 334 11.60 5.84 27.40
CA PRO A 334 10.39 6.42 26.84
C PRO A 334 10.62 7.87 26.41
N LEU A 335 10.07 8.25 25.26
CA LEU A 335 10.02 9.60 24.71
C LEU A 335 8.58 9.93 24.31
N GLU A 336 8.16 11.16 24.53
CA GLU A 336 6.87 11.66 24.06
C GLU A 336 7.10 12.59 22.87
N LEU A 337 6.44 12.28 21.75
CA LEU A 337 6.57 12.98 20.47
C LEU A 337 5.18 13.38 19.97
N GLN A 338 5.11 14.41 19.13
CA GLN A 338 3.85 14.84 18.50
C GLN A 338 4.06 14.99 17.01
N ALA A 339 3.12 14.47 16.22
CA ALA A 339 3.15 14.58 14.78
C ALA A 339 1.81 15.10 14.26
N GLU A 340 1.84 16.11 13.39
CA GLU A 340 0.68 16.53 12.60
C GLU A 340 0.57 15.66 11.36
N LEU A 341 -0.51 14.89 11.25
CA LEU A 341 -0.70 13.93 10.16
C LEU A 341 -1.00 14.65 8.83
N VAL A 342 -0.54 14.08 7.73
CA VAL A 342 -0.76 14.65 6.38
C VAL A 342 -1.65 13.77 5.52
N ALA A 343 -2.35 14.36 4.56
CA ALA A 343 -3.23 13.63 3.64
C ALA A 343 -2.46 12.75 2.67
N GLU A 344 -1.29 13.23 2.24
CA GLU A 344 -0.41 12.58 1.28
C GLU A 344 1.03 12.70 1.74
N LEU A 345 1.80 11.63 1.54
CA LEU A 345 3.24 11.66 1.75
C LEU A 345 3.89 11.91 0.39
N PRO A 346 4.69 12.99 0.23
CA PRO A 346 5.30 13.29 -1.05
C PRO A 346 6.26 12.16 -1.45
N GLU A 347 6.21 11.74 -2.71
CA GLU A 347 7.15 10.76 -3.24
C GLU A 347 8.57 11.33 -3.15
N TYR A 348 9.48 10.54 -2.58
CA TYR A 348 10.86 10.95 -2.42
C TYR A 348 11.60 10.83 -3.76
N ALA A 349 12.40 11.85 -4.09
CA ALA A 349 13.24 11.86 -5.27
C ALA A 349 14.67 12.20 -4.83
N HIS A 350 15.63 11.40 -5.30
CA HIS A 350 17.03 11.64 -5.01
C HIS A 350 17.49 12.96 -5.64
N PRO A 351 18.03 13.91 -4.87
CA PRO A 351 18.70 15.06 -5.46
C PRO A 351 19.97 14.61 -6.18
N PHE A 352 20.18 15.25 -7.33
CA PHE A 352 21.27 14.96 -8.24
C PHE A 352 22.19 16.17 -8.38
N LEU A 353 23.48 16.00 -8.14
CA LEU A 353 24.48 17.03 -8.43
C LEU A 353 24.96 16.95 -9.87
N GLY A 354 25.03 15.75 -10.47
CA GLY A 354 25.62 15.61 -11.81
C GLY A 354 27.03 15.04 -11.82
N LEU A 355 27.42 14.35 -10.76
CA LEU A 355 28.78 13.87 -10.58
C LEU A 355 28.85 12.36 -10.66
N LEU A 356 29.90 11.86 -11.29
CA LEU A 356 30.32 10.46 -11.22
C LEU A 356 31.66 10.40 -10.48
N PRO A 357 31.79 9.63 -9.40
CA PRO A 357 33.05 9.54 -8.66
C PRO A 357 34.08 8.66 -9.38
N LEU A 358 35.36 8.92 -9.11
CA LEU A 358 36.46 8.02 -9.45
C LEU A 358 36.45 6.83 -8.50
N ARG A 359 36.57 5.62 -9.04
CA ARG A 359 36.63 4.40 -8.22
C ARG A 359 38.06 4.17 -7.76
N MET A 360 38.22 4.14 -6.45
CA MET A 360 39.50 3.89 -5.78
C MET A 360 39.40 2.56 -5.00
N PRO A 361 40.47 1.77 -4.90
CA PRO A 361 40.49 0.58 -4.06
C PRO A 361 40.27 0.91 -2.56
N ASP A 362 39.62 0.01 -1.80
CA ASP A 362 39.19 0.28 -0.41
C ASP A 362 40.26 0.79 0.58
N GLU A 363 39.82 1.83 1.31
CA GLU A 363 39.98 2.24 2.72
C GLU A 363 41.34 2.49 3.40
N ALA A 364 42.48 2.01 2.91
CA ALA A 364 43.73 2.24 3.66
C ALA A 364 44.53 3.51 3.27
N ALA A 365 44.26 4.15 2.11
CA ALA A 365 45.23 5.13 1.57
C ALA A 365 44.69 6.44 0.95
N SER A 366 43.38 6.65 0.75
CA SER A 366 42.89 7.99 0.37
C SER A 366 41.39 8.20 0.61
N SER A 367 41.06 8.89 1.70
CA SER A 367 39.76 9.47 2.07
C SER A 367 39.40 10.66 1.17
N LYS A 368 39.22 10.41 -0.14
CA LYS A 368 38.98 11.46 -1.14
C LYS A 368 37.88 11.10 -2.10
N LEU A 369 36.90 12.00 -2.26
CA LEU A 369 35.85 11.91 -3.25
C LEU A 369 36.23 12.69 -4.51
N ILE A 370 36.94 12.04 -5.44
CA ILE A 370 37.40 12.67 -6.69
C ILE A 370 36.34 12.51 -7.78
N VAL A 371 36.08 13.57 -8.54
CA VAL A 371 35.17 13.57 -9.68
C VAL A 371 35.84 12.88 -10.89
N ARG A 372 35.25 11.78 -11.37
CA ARG A 372 35.65 11.09 -12.62
C ARG A 372 35.01 11.75 -13.84
N TYR A 373 33.73 12.10 -13.73
CA TYR A 373 32.96 12.64 -14.84
C TYR A 373 31.87 13.58 -14.33
N VAL A 374 31.60 14.62 -15.12
CA VAL A 374 30.53 15.59 -14.88
C VAL A 374 29.51 15.44 -16.00
N PHE A 375 28.25 15.18 -15.65
CA PHE A 375 27.18 14.99 -16.61
C PHE A 375 26.88 16.29 -17.37
N ALA A 376 26.62 16.18 -18.67
CA ALA A 376 26.18 17.32 -19.47
C ALA A 376 24.84 17.86 -18.96
N GLU A 377 24.67 19.18 -19.02
CA GLU A 377 23.49 19.94 -18.57
C GLU A 377 23.15 19.72 -17.08
N SER A 378 24.09 19.17 -16.31
CA SER A 378 23.88 18.91 -14.90
C SER A 378 24.11 20.14 -14.03
N PRO A 379 23.59 20.14 -12.79
CA PRO A 379 23.88 21.18 -11.81
C PRO A 379 25.37 21.43 -11.59
N ALA A 380 26.16 20.37 -11.47
CA ALA A 380 27.60 20.42 -11.26
C ALA A 380 28.31 21.07 -12.45
N GLN A 381 27.93 20.73 -13.69
CA GLN A 381 28.49 21.37 -14.87
C GLN A 381 28.17 22.88 -14.89
N THR A 382 26.92 23.23 -14.57
CA THR A 382 26.45 24.63 -14.52
C THR A 382 27.20 25.43 -13.45
N ALA A 383 27.52 24.80 -12.33
CA ALA A 383 28.31 25.39 -11.25
C ALA A 383 29.83 25.43 -11.52
N GLY A 384 30.28 24.89 -12.66
CA GLY A 384 31.68 24.90 -13.06
C GLY A 384 32.55 23.82 -12.41
N ILE A 385 31.95 22.76 -11.85
CA ILE A 385 32.70 21.58 -11.38
C ILE A 385 33.24 20.81 -12.59
N GLU A 386 34.47 20.32 -12.48
CA GLU A 386 35.21 19.64 -13.54
C GLU A 386 35.69 18.25 -13.09
N ALA A 387 36.00 17.39 -14.06
CA ALA A 387 36.65 16.12 -13.76
C ALA A 387 38.04 16.37 -13.13
N GLY A 388 38.37 15.60 -12.09
CA GLY A 388 39.58 15.75 -11.29
C GLY A 388 39.39 16.61 -10.03
N ASP A 389 38.29 17.34 -9.89
CA ASP A 389 37.97 18.05 -8.65
C ASP A 389 37.78 17.06 -7.50
N GLU A 390 38.32 17.38 -6.31
CA GLU A 390 38.11 16.61 -5.09
C GLU A 390 37.03 17.30 -4.24
N ILE A 391 35.88 16.66 -4.09
CA ILE A 391 34.79 17.18 -3.26
C ILE A 391 35.14 16.94 -1.78
N GLN A 392 35.15 18.02 -1.00
CA GLN A 392 35.54 17.99 0.42
C GLN A 392 34.36 18.23 1.36
N LYS A 393 33.40 19.07 0.95
CA LYS A 393 32.18 19.33 1.73
C LYS A 393 30.98 19.52 0.82
N ILE A 394 29.81 19.08 1.29
CA ILE A 394 28.50 19.40 0.72
C ILE A 394 27.67 20.01 1.84
N ASP A 395 27.17 21.22 1.62
CA ASP A 395 26.38 22.01 2.55
C ASP A 395 27.01 22.13 3.96
N GLY A 396 28.32 22.38 3.98
CA GLY A 396 29.11 22.50 5.21
C GLY A 396 29.49 21.17 5.88
N ILE A 397 28.92 20.04 5.46
CA ILE A 397 29.22 18.71 5.99
C ILE A 397 30.42 18.11 5.23
N PRO A 398 31.48 17.67 5.92
CA PRO A 398 32.61 16.99 5.29
C PRO A 398 32.20 15.70 4.59
N VAL A 399 32.72 15.48 3.39
CA VAL A 399 32.49 14.26 2.61
C VAL A 399 33.81 13.74 2.07
N ASP A 400 34.12 12.47 2.35
CA ASP A 400 35.35 11.79 1.93
C ASP A 400 35.08 10.52 1.11
N SER A 401 33.81 10.19 0.92
CA SER A 401 33.33 8.99 0.25
C SER A 401 32.00 9.24 -0.44
N LEU A 402 31.66 8.38 -1.40
CA LEU A 402 30.36 8.41 -2.08
C LEU A 402 29.20 8.21 -1.08
N LEU A 403 29.40 7.35 -0.07
CA LEU A 403 28.41 7.09 0.96
C LEU A 403 28.10 8.37 1.75
N ALA A 404 29.14 9.04 2.28
CA ALA A 404 28.97 10.29 3.01
C ALA A 404 28.28 11.38 2.16
N ALA A 405 28.68 11.52 0.89
CA ALA A 405 28.03 12.46 -0.02
C ALA A 405 26.53 12.14 -0.24
N ARG A 406 26.18 10.86 -0.41
CA ARG A 406 24.78 10.44 -0.57
C ARG A 406 23.97 10.61 0.70
N GLU A 407 24.56 10.40 1.87
CA GLU A 407 23.90 10.65 3.17
C GLU A 407 23.57 12.13 3.36
N VAL A 408 24.50 13.03 3.03
CA VAL A 408 24.22 14.48 3.03
C VAL A 408 23.08 14.79 2.07
N LEU A 409 23.18 14.32 0.82
CA LEU A 409 22.16 14.54 -0.20
C LEU A 409 20.79 13.96 0.16
N ALA A 410 20.70 12.89 0.93
CA ALA A 410 19.43 12.29 1.34
C ALA A 410 18.55 13.21 2.21
N SER A 411 19.14 14.27 2.77
CA SER A 411 18.44 15.30 3.54
C SER A 411 17.95 16.50 2.72
N HIS A 412 18.22 16.51 1.40
CA HIS A 412 17.89 17.62 0.50
C HIS A 412 16.90 17.23 -0.60
N GLU A 413 16.38 18.22 -1.31
CA GLU A 413 15.45 18.06 -2.43
C GLU A 413 16.08 18.45 -3.77
N PRO A 414 15.60 17.86 -4.88
CA PRO A 414 15.81 18.43 -6.21
C PRO A 414 15.33 19.88 -6.27
N GLY A 415 16.24 20.80 -6.59
CA GLY A 415 15.99 22.24 -6.68
C GLY A 415 16.61 23.05 -5.55
N ASP A 416 17.05 22.38 -4.47
CA ASP A 416 17.81 23.02 -3.39
C ASP A 416 19.14 23.56 -3.89
N LYS A 417 19.59 24.66 -3.28
CA LYS A 417 20.93 25.22 -3.52
C LYS A 417 21.85 24.76 -2.41
N LEU A 418 22.85 23.97 -2.77
CA LEU A 418 23.85 23.44 -1.84
C LEU A 418 25.20 24.06 -2.12
N GLN A 419 25.92 24.48 -1.09
CA GLN A 419 27.31 24.89 -1.25
C GLN A 419 28.21 23.65 -1.30
N VAL A 420 28.96 23.49 -2.38
CA VAL A 420 29.95 22.41 -2.56
C VAL A 420 31.34 23.02 -2.45
N VAL A 421 32.13 22.54 -1.48
CA VAL A 421 33.54 22.91 -1.33
C VAL A 421 34.38 21.83 -1.98
N LEU A 422 35.23 22.24 -2.92
CA LEU A 422 36.08 21.35 -3.69
C LEU A 422 37.53 21.85 -3.77
N GLN A 423 38.44 20.93 -4.03
CA GLN A 423 39.84 21.20 -4.28
C GLN A 423 40.16 20.96 -5.76
N ARG A 424 40.69 21.98 -6.43
CA ARG A 424 41.17 21.93 -7.82
C ARG A 424 42.66 22.28 -7.85
N GLY A 425 43.51 21.27 -8.01
CA GLY A 425 44.95 21.45 -7.87
C GLY A 425 45.30 21.93 -6.46
N GLU A 426 45.92 23.10 -6.32
CA GLU A 426 46.24 23.72 -5.03
C GLU A 426 45.16 24.69 -4.52
N GLN A 427 44.13 24.98 -5.33
CA GLN A 427 43.07 25.93 -4.97
C GLN A 427 41.87 25.24 -4.35
N GLN A 428 41.35 25.80 -3.26
CA GLN A 428 40.06 25.45 -2.69
C GLN A 428 38.99 26.40 -3.22
N LEU A 429 37.90 25.86 -3.75
CA LEU A 429 36.78 26.60 -4.32
C LEU A 429 35.51 26.24 -3.57
N ALA A 430 34.59 27.20 -3.47
CA ALA A 430 33.22 26.98 -2.99
C ALA A 430 32.25 27.42 -4.09
N VAL A 431 31.39 26.50 -4.52
CA VAL A 431 30.43 26.72 -5.61
C VAL A 431 29.02 26.39 -5.14
N ASP A 432 28.04 27.18 -5.55
CA ASP A 432 26.64 26.90 -5.27
C ASP A 432 26.07 26.01 -6.38
N VAL A 433 25.62 24.81 -6.02
CA VAL A 433 25.04 23.83 -6.93
C VAL A 433 23.55 23.73 -6.66
N LYS A 434 22.73 24.04 -7.68
CA LYS A 434 21.28 23.86 -7.59
C LYS A 434 20.90 22.44 -8.03
N THR A 435 20.64 21.54 -7.10
CA THR A 435 20.36 20.12 -7.37
C THR A 435 19.21 19.94 -8.37
N SER A 436 19.18 18.81 -9.06
CA SER A 436 18.11 18.45 -9.99
C SER A 436 17.59 17.03 -9.74
N LEU A 437 16.62 16.59 -10.54
CA LEU A 437 16.31 15.17 -10.66
C LEU A 437 17.43 14.46 -11.42
N VAL A 438 17.61 13.17 -11.14
CA VAL A 438 18.50 12.32 -11.92
C VAL A 438 17.95 12.20 -13.36
N PRO A 439 18.72 12.55 -14.40
CA PRO A 439 18.25 12.47 -15.77
C PRO A 439 18.09 11.02 -16.23
N ASN A 440 17.18 10.81 -17.18
CA ASN A 440 16.96 9.52 -17.87
C ASN A 440 17.91 9.35 -19.06
N LEU A 441 19.19 9.72 -18.91
CA LEU A 441 20.19 9.72 -19.98
C LEU A 441 21.34 8.76 -19.64
N VAL A 442 21.82 8.06 -20.66
CA VAL A 442 23.09 7.33 -20.61
C VAL A 442 24.18 8.20 -21.22
N PRO A 443 25.31 8.44 -20.54
CA PRO A 443 26.44 9.16 -21.14
C PRO A 443 26.95 8.46 -22.41
N ASP A 444 27.27 9.23 -23.45
CA ASP A 444 27.82 8.70 -24.71
C ASP A 444 29.16 8.00 -24.50
N LYS A 445 29.99 8.58 -23.63
CA LYS A 445 31.33 8.08 -23.27
C LYS A 445 31.59 8.34 -21.80
N LEU A 446 32.29 7.41 -21.17
CA LEU A 446 32.78 7.53 -19.80
C LEU A 446 34.31 7.35 -19.79
N PRO A 447 35.07 8.20 -19.07
CA PRO A 447 36.50 7.99 -18.82
C PRO A 447 36.75 6.69 -18.06
N THR A 448 37.96 6.14 -18.01
CA THR A 448 38.24 4.90 -17.27
C THR A 448 37.86 4.99 -15.77
N PRO A 449 37.35 3.90 -15.14
CA PRO A 449 36.85 3.90 -13.75
C PRO A 449 37.80 4.42 -12.67
N GLY A 450 39.11 4.21 -12.80
CA GLY A 450 40.10 4.67 -11.83
C GLY A 450 41.31 3.76 -11.70
N ALA A 451 42.04 3.90 -10.59
CA ALA A 451 43.30 3.19 -10.35
C ALA A 451 43.08 1.69 -10.07
N ARG A 452 43.96 0.85 -10.63
CA ARG A 452 43.89 -0.63 -10.51
C ARG A 452 44.80 -1.22 -9.43
N ASP A 453 45.56 -0.36 -8.74
CA ASP A 453 46.57 -0.77 -7.77
C ASP A 453 45.97 -0.83 -6.36
N GLY A 454 45.15 -1.85 -6.10
CA GLY A 454 44.63 -2.14 -4.77
C GLY A 454 45.60 -2.95 -3.89
N ILE A 455 45.49 -2.77 -2.57
CA ILE A 455 46.19 -3.54 -1.53
C ILE A 455 45.14 -4.38 -0.78
N GLY A 456 45.36 -5.68 -0.59
CA GLY A 456 44.46 -6.58 0.15
C GLY A 456 44.68 -8.08 -0.14
N GLU A 457 44.29 -8.97 0.77
CA GLU A 457 44.27 -10.42 0.52
C GLU A 457 43.24 -10.78 -0.56
N GLN A 458 43.64 -11.65 -1.47
CA GLN A 458 42.92 -11.93 -2.72
C GLN A 458 41.92 -13.07 -2.53
N PRO A 459 40.64 -12.91 -2.92
CA PRO A 459 39.77 -14.05 -3.13
C PRO A 459 40.36 -14.90 -4.26
N VAL A 460 40.75 -16.15 -3.95
CA VAL A 460 41.20 -17.10 -4.97
C VAL A 460 39.96 -17.64 -5.67
N ALA A 461 39.66 -17.10 -6.85
CA ALA A 461 38.43 -17.42 -7.54
C ALA A 461 38.66 -17.82 -9.01
N LYS A 462 37.79 -18.69 -9.51
CA LYS A 462 37.92 -19.29 -10.85
C LYS A 462 37.53 -18.27 -11.91
N THR A 463 38.47 -17.88 -12.76
CA THR A 463 38.15 -17.14 -13.99
C THR A 463 37.52 -18.06 -15.03
N GLY A 464 36.80 -17.49 -16.00
CA GLY A 464 36.08 -18.21 -17.02
C GLY A 464 34.70 -18.66 -16.56
N ILE A 465 34.15 -19.65 -17.27
CA ILE A 465 32.77 -20.09 -17.06
C ILE A 465 32.75 -21.26 -16.09
N HIS A 466 31.93 -21.16 -15.06
CA HIS A 466 31.70 -22.26 -14.12
C HIS A 466 30.25 -22.31 -13.67
N GLU A 467 29.84 -23.47 -13.19
CA GLU A 467 28.51 -23.68 -12.63
C GLU A 467 28.54 -23.46 -11.12
N MET A 468 27.53 -22.76 -10.59
CA MET A 468 27.29 -22.56 -9.17
C MET A 468 26.03 -23.34 -8.77
N ARG A 469 26.14 -24.10 -7.67
CA ARG A 469 25.03 -24.79 -7.02
C ARG A 469 25.03 -24.43 -5.54
N LEU A 470 23.85 -24.27 -4.98
CA LEU A 470 23.67 -24.01 -3.55
C LEU A 470 23.14 -25.27 -2.85
N PRO A 471 23.54 -25.53 -1.59
CA PRO A 471 22.98 -26.63 -0.82
C PRO A 471 21.45 -26.54 -0.75
N GLU A 472 20.77 -27.68 -0.84
CA GLU A 472 19.31 -27.81 -0.65
C GLU A 472 18.43 -27.08 -1.69
N MET A 473 19.02 -26.53 -2.76
CA MET A 473 18.28 -25.91 -3.87
C MET A 473 18.51 -26.68 -5.16
N ALA A 474 17.43 -26.99 -5.88
CA ALA A 474 17.49 -27.73 -7.14
C ALA A 474 18.05 -26.90 -8.31
N ASN A 475 17.86 -25.58 -8.25
CA ASN A 475 18.35 -24.64 -9.24
C ASN A 475 19.89 -24.58 -9.26
N ARG A 476 20.41 -24.13 -10.38
CA ARG A 476 21.83 -23.87 -10.61
C ARG A 476 22.00 -22.52 -11.31
N ALA A 477 23.19 -21.96 -11.25
CA ALA A 477 23.54 -20.75 -11.99
C ALA A 477 24.80 -20.97 -12.82
N VAL A 478 24.89 -20.27 -13.94
CA VAL A 478 26.13 -20.12 -14.71
C VAL A 478 26.78 -18.82 -14.28
N VAL A 479 28.07 -18.87 -13.92
CA VAL A 479 28.87 -17.71 -13.60
C VAL A 479 29.90 -17.52 -14.70
N TYR A 480 30.02 -16.29 -15.21
CA TYR A 480 31.14 -15.90 -16.07
C TYR A 480 31.95 -14.81 -15.41
N VAL A 481 33.24 -15.09 -15.28
CA VAL A 481 34.26 -14.17 -14.76
C VAL A 481 35.25 -13.94 -15.89
N PRO A 482 35.51 -12.69 -16.29
CA PRO A 482 36.42 -12.41 -17.40
C PRO A 482 37.84 -12.87 -17.05
N SER A 483 38.63 -13.25 -18.05
CA SER A 483 40.04 -13.63 -17.82
C SER A 483 40.90 -12.45 -17.37
N SER A 484 40.42 -11.22 -17.56
CA SER A 484 41.00 -9.97 -17.07
C SER A 484 40.62 -9.63 -15.63
N TYR A 485 39.85 -10.49 -14.94
CA TYR A 485 39.45 -10.25 -13.55
C TYR A 485 40.68 -10.02 -12.66
N ASP A 486 40.64 -8.89 -11.95
CA ASP A 486 41.66 -8.48 -10.99
C ASP A 486 41.02 -8.40 -9.59
N PRO A 487 41.45 -9.22 -8.61
CA PRO A 487 40.90 -9.20 -7.25
C PRO A 487 41.17 -7.87 -6.51
N ARG A 488 42.02 -6.99 -7.04
CA ARG A 488 42.26 -5.65 -6.51
C ARG A 488 41.20 -4.63 -6.92
N VAL A 489 40.41 -4.95 -7.95
CA VAL A 489 39.38 -4.07 -8.51
C VAL A 489 38.00 -4.64 -8.20
N ALA A 490 37.11 -3.81 -7.66
CA ALA A 490 35.73 -4.22 -7.44
C ALA A 490 34.96 -4.26 -8.78
N HIS A 491 34.37 -5.41 -9.11
CA HIS A 491 33.63 -5.62 -10.37
C HIS A 491 32.13 -5.48 -10.15
N GLY A 492 31.42 -4.87 -11.09
CA GLY A 492 29.95 -4.87 -11.08
C GLY A 492 29.40 -6.26 -11.40
N VAL A 493 28.11 -6.49 -11.17
CA VAL A 493 27.46 -7.79 -11.40
C VAL A 493 26.19 -7.60 -12.21
N ILE A 494 26.07 -8.35 -13.30
CA ILE A 494 24.80 -8.53 -14.01
C ILE A 494 24.20 -9.86 -13.55
N VAL A 495 23.09 -9.81 -12.81
CA VAL A 495 22.26 -10.98 -12.52
C VAL A 495 21.23 -11.12 -13.64
N TRP A 496 21.47 -12.05 -14.54
CA TRP A 496 20.67 -12.22 -15.75
C TRP A 496 19.66 -13.36 -15.63
N MET A 497 18.40 -13.04 -15.87
CA MET A 497 17.28 -13.98 -15.88
C MET A 497 16.87 -14.29 -17.32
N HIS A 498 16.90 -15.58 -17.68
CA HIS A 498 16.61 -16.02 -19.06
C HIS A 498 15.13 -15.86 -19.46
N ALA A 499 14.89 -15.79 -20.77
CA ALA A 499 13.55 -15.84 -21.35
C ALA A 499 12.94 -17.25 -21.28
N SER A 500 11.61 -17.35 -21.48
CA SER A 500 10.93 -18.65 -21.56
C SER A 500 11.46 -19.47 -22.74
N GLY A 501 11.82 -20.72 -22.48
CA GLY A 501 12.43 -21.63 -23.46
C GLY A 501 13.89 -21.96 -23.09
N GLY A 502 14.50 -21.14 -22.25
CA GLY A 502 15.92 -21.18 -21.91
C GLY A 502 16.74 -20.64 -23.09
N ASP A 503 17.58 -19.65 -22.86
CA ASP A 503 18.64 -19.40 -23.85
C ASP A 503 19.72 -20.45 -23.61
N GLU A 504 20.22 -21.04 -24.70
CA GLU A 504 21.36 -21.94 -24.61
C GLU A 504 22.55 -21.19 -24.01
N ARG A 505 23.32 -21.88 -23.15
CA ARG A 505 24.50 -21.33 -22.46
C ARG A 505 25.41 -20.53 -23.41
N ASP A 506 25.54 -20.98 -24.65
CA ASP A 506 26.39 -20.35 -25.66
C ASP A 506 25.83 -19.01 -26.16
N GLU A 507 24.51 -18.87 -26.28
CA GLU A 507 23.87 -17.60 -26.64
C GLU A 507 23.96 -16.57 -25.52
N LEU A 508 23.81 -16.99 -24.26
CA LEU A 508 24.06 -16.14 -23.09
C LEU A 508 25.48 -15.56 -23.15
N LEU A 509 26.46 -16.45 -23.32
CA LEU A 509 27.87 -16.07 -23.32
C LEU A 509 28.21 -15.16 -24.48
N ALA A 510 27.74 -15.46 -25.68
CA ALA A 510 27.95 -14.61 -26.85
C ALA A 510 27.44 -13.17 -26.62
N ARG A 511 26.36 -13.01 -25.85
CA ARG A 511 25.75 -11.69 -25.57
C ARG A 511 26.52 -10.88 -24.51
N PHE A 512 26.90 -11.50 -23.40
CA PHE A 512 27.44 -10.77 -22.25
C PHE A 512 28.96 -10.81 -22.12
N LYS A 513 29.62 -11.80 -22.73
CA LYS A 513 31.08 -11.93 -22.66
C LYS A 513 31.80 -10.65 -23.10
N PRO A 514 31.44 -10.00 -24.23
CA PRO A 514 32.09 -8.74 -24.64
C PRO A 514 31.94 -7.62 -23.60
N LEU A 515 30.76 -7.52 -22.97
CA LEU A 515 30.48 -6.53 -21.93
C LEU A 515 31.30 -6.79 -20.66
N CYS A 516 31.38 -8.06 -20.24
CA CYS A 516 32.13 -8.46 -19.05
C CYS A 516 33.65 -8.27 -19.24
N ASP A 517 34.17 -8.64 -20.41
CA ASP A 517 35.59 -8.49 -20.73
C ASP A 517 36.03 -7.02 -20.82
N ALA A 518 35.13 -6.13 -21.28
CA ALA A 518 35.42 -4.70 -21.44
C ALA A 518 35.09 -3.84 -20.19
N GLY A 519 34.09 -4.23 -19.38
CA GLY A 519 33.41 -3.33 -18.44
C GLY A 519 33.68 -3.52 -16.95
N GLU A 520 34.66 -4.33 -16.55
CA GLU A 520 34.87 -4.72 -15.15
C GLU A 520 33.56 -5.26 -14.53
N LEU A 521 32.92 -6.21 -15.23
CA LEU A 521 31.65 -6.83 -14.85
C LEU A 521 31.77 -8.35 -14.76
N LEU A 522 31.02 -8.92 -13.82
CA LEU A 522 30.76 -10.36 -13.70
C LEU A 522 29.33 -10.65 -14.17
N LEU A 523 29.10 -11.85 -14.68
CA LEU A 523 27.77 -12.34 -15.02
C LEU A 523 27.39 -13.48 -14.09
N LEU A 524 26.22 -13.35 -13.45
CA LEU A 524 25.53 -14.42 -12.75
C LEU A 524 24.24 -14.72 -13.49
N ALA A 525 24.08 -15.92 -14.01
CA ALA A 525 22.90 -16.34 -14.77
C ALA A 525 22.21 -17.52 -14.07
N PRO A 526 21.28 -17.26 -13.14
CA PRO A 526 20.43 -18.28 -12.57
C PRO A 526 19.61 -18.99 -13.66
N LEU A 527 19.45 -20.30 -13.53
CA LEU A 527 18.65 -21.12 -14.44
C LEU A 527 17.39 -21.61 -13.72
N ALA A 528 16.24 -21.45 -14.37
CA ALA A 528 14.99 -22.05 -13.92
C ALA A 528 15.12 -23.58 -13.89
N GLU A 529 14.40 -24.20 -12.96
CA GLU A 529 14.30 -25.65 -12.86
C GLU A 529 13.65 -26.24 -14.12
N ASP A 530 12.61 -25.59 -14.64
CA ASP A 530 12.04 -25.83 -15.97
C ASP A 530 12.40 -24.64 -16.90
N PRO A 531 13.29 -24.82 -17.88
CA PRO A 531 13.72 -23.73 -18.78
C PRO A 531 12.57 -23.01 -19.50
N ARG A 532 11.39 -23.64 -19.62
CA ARG A 532 10.23 -23.06 -20.29
C ARG A 532 9.49 -22.04 -19.41
N GLN A 533 9.63 -22.12 -18.09
CA GLN A 533 8.84 -21.33 -17.16
C GLN A 533 9.60 -20.99 -15.87
N TRP A 534 9.55 -19.72 -15.49
CA TRP A 534 9.97 -19.27 -14.17
C TRP A 534 8.83 -19.42 -13.16
N LYS A 535 9.17 -19.89 -11.96
CA LYS A 535 8.31 -19.81 -10.77
C LYS A 535 8.78 -18.63 -9.90
N PRO A 536 7.87 -17.80 -9.35
CA PRO A 536 8.26 -16.67 -8.51
C PRO A 536 9.20 -17.03 -7.35
N ALA A 537 9.02 -18.21 -6.74
CA ALA A 537 9.86 -18.70 -5.63
C ALA A 537 11.34 -18.90 -6.02
N GLU A 538 11.65 -19.10 -7.30
CA GLU A 538 13.03 -19.31 -7.77
C GLU A 538 13.89 -18.04 -7.67
N VAL A 539 13.28 -16.88 -7.40
CA VAL A 539 14.00 -15.65 -7.12
C VAL A 539 14.85 -15.74 -5.84
N GLU A 540 14.45 -16.58 -4.88
CA GLU A 540 15.22 -16.84 -3.67
C GLU A 540 16.58 -17.46 -4.01
N PHE A 541 16.62 -18.36 -4.99
CA PHE A 541 17.87 -18.97 -5.46
C PHE A 541 18.78 -17.90 -6.06
N ALA A 542 18.26 -17.04 -6.94
CA ALA A 542 19.02 -15.97 -7.56
C ALA A 542 19.63 -15.01 -6.51
N ALA A 543 18.86 -14.65 -5.48
CA ALA A 543 19.34 -13.82 -4.38
C ALA A 543 20.45 -14.51 -3.57
N LYS A 544 20.28 -15.78 -3.20
CA LYS A 544 21.33 -16.52 -2.47
C LYS A 544 22.58 -16.77 -3.32
N ALA A 545 22.43 -16.98 -4.62
CA ALA A 545 23.55 -17.15 -5.54
C ALA A 545 24.35 -15.86 -5.69
N LEU A 546 23.67 -14.70 -5.69
CA LEU A 546 24.31 -13.39 -5.63
C LEU A 546 25.12 -13.22 -4.34
N GLU A 547 24.56 -13.55 -3.17
CA GLU A 547 25.29 -13.51 -1.91
C GLU A 547 26.51 -14.43 -1.90
N GLN A 548 26.42 -15.60 -2.53
CA GLN A 548 27.58 -16.49 -2.69
C GLN A 548 28.64 -15.87 -3.62
N LEU A 549 28.22 -15.28 -4.75
CA LEU A 549 29.13 -14.59 -5.66
C LEU A 549 29.87 -13.43 -4.97
N ILE A 550 29.19 -12.65 -4.14
CA ILE A 550 29.77 -11.55 -3.36
C ILE A 550 30.82 -12.07 -2.37
N LYS A 551 30.67 -13.29 -1.84
CA LYS A 551 31.69 -13.92 -0.98
C LYS A 551 32.89 -14.42 -1.79
N ASP A 552 32.65 -14.91 -3.00
CA ASP A 552 33.67 -15.54 -3.83
C ASP A 552 34.52 -14.52 -4.61
N TYR A 553 33.99 -13.33 -4.91
CA TYR A 553 34.62 -12.31 -5.74
C TYR A 553 34.53 -10.90 -5.12
N ARG A 554 35.46 -10.01 -5.51
CA ARG A 554 35.39 -8.60 -5.10
C ARG A 554 34.34 -7.86 -5.93
N VAL A 555 33.16 -7.70 -5.36
CA VAL A 555 32.01 -7.08 -6.02
C VAL A 555 31.86 -5.62 -5.63
N ASP A 556 31.65 -4.76 -6.62
CA ASP A 556 31.22 -3.38 -6.44
C ASP A 556 29.71 -3.35 -6.17
N LEU A 557 29.36 -3.16 -4.89
CA LEU A 557 27.97 -3.14 -4.44
C LEU A 557 27.14 -2.00 -5.03
N SER A 558 27.77 -0.97 -5.60
CA SER A 558 27.07 0.13 -6.27
C SER A 558 26.60 -0.23 -7.69
N ARG A 559 27.07 -1.36 -8.25
CA ARG A 559 26.83 -1.79 -9.65
C ARG A 559 26.31 -3.22 -9.77
N ILE A 560 25.31 -3.57 -8.98
CA ILE A 560 24.62 -4.87 -9.09
C ILE A 560 23.27 -4.67 -9.77
N VAL A 561 23.08 -5.33 -10.91
CA VAL A 561 21.91 -5.16 -11.76
C VAL A 561 21.12 -6.45 -11.91
N ALA A 562 19.84 -6.41 -11.59
CA ALA A 562 18.88 -7.45 -11.95
C ALA A 562 18.40 -7.20 -13.38
N HIS A 563 18.72 -8.09 -14.31
CA HIS A 563 18.44 -7.93 -15.73
C HIS A 563 17.71 -9.15 -16.28
N GLY A 564 16.84 -8.96 -17.27
CA GLY A 564 16.23 -10.08 -17.96
C GLY A 564 15.39 -9.66 -19.16
N TYR A 565 15.05 -10.64 -20.00
CA TYR A 565 14.25 -10.43 -21.20
C TYR A 565 12.94 -11.23 -21.13
N GLN A 566 11.83 -10.59 -21.51
CA GLN A 566 10.47 -11.15 -21.46
C GLN A 566 10.12 -11.71 -20.06
N ALA A 567 9.93 -13.04 -19.95
CA ALA A 567 9.66 -13.69 -18.66
C ALA A 567 10.78 -13.43 -17.64
N GLY A 568 12.04 -13.40 -18.09
CA GLY A 568 13.18 -13.03 -17.25
C GLY A 568 13.13 -11.56 -16.81
N GLY A 569 12.60 -10.66 -17.64
CA GLY A 569 12.38 -9.25 -17.26
C GLY A 569 11.37 -9.11 -16.12
N ALA A 570 10.30 -9.92 -16.14
CA ALA A 570 9.37 -9.98 -15.01
C ALA A 570 10.05 -10.51 -13.73
N MET A 571 10.96 -11.49 -13.86
CA MET A 571 11.75 -12.00 -12.73
C MET A 571 12.77 -11.00 -12.19
N ALA A 572 13.34 -10.12 -13.03
CA ALA A 572 14.25 -9.08 -12.59
C ALA A 572 13.59 -8.11 -11.59
N TYR A 573 12.30 -7.77 -11.82
CA TYR A 573 11.51 -7.01 -10.85
C TYR A 573 11.32 -7.74 -9.52
N LEU A 574 11.05 -9.05 -9.56
CA LEU A 574 10.93 -9.85 -8.33
C LEU A 574 12.27 -9.95 -7.59
N LEU A 575 13.38 -10.07 -8.33
CA LEU A 575 14.72 -10.13 -7.74
C LEU A 575 15.07 -8.83 -7.03
N TRP A 576 14.67 -7.70 -7.61
CA TRP A 576 14.80 -6.41 -6.95
C TRP A 576 14.09 -6.40 -5.58
N LEU A 577 12.86 -6.92 -5.48
CA LEU A 577 12.17 -6.99 -4.18
C LEU A 577 12.85 -7.94 -3.20
N GLN A 578 13.29 -9.11 -3.69
CA GLN A 578 13.91 -10.14 -2.85
C GLN A 578 15.28 -9.70 -2.32
N ALA A 579 16.06 -8.97 -3.13
CA ALA A 579 17.42 -8.56 -2.84
C ALA A 579 17.57 -7.02 -2.83
N LYS A 580 16.58 -6.32 -2.28
CA LYS A 580 16.53 -4.83 -2.23
C LYS A 580 17.73 -4.16 -1.56
N GLU A 581 18.49 -4.91 -0.77
CA GLU A 581 19.73 -4.46 -0.10
C GLU A 581 20.93 -4.43 -1.05
N ARG A 582 20.86 -5.19 -2.16
CA ARG A 582 21.99 -5.43 -3.07
C ARG A 582 21.76 -4.83 -4.44
N ILE A 583 20.54 -4.86 -4.95
CA ILE A 583 20.23 -4.43 -6.31
C ILE A 583 20.21 -2.90 -6.40
N THR A 584 21.09 -2.33 -7.23
CA THR A 584 21.18 -0.88 -7.51
C THR A 584 20.66 -0.53 -8.91
N GLY A 585 20.50 -1.52 -9.79
CA GLY A 585 19.89 -1.35 -11.10
C GLY A 585 18.87 -2.43 -11.43
N VAL A 586 17.74 -2.07 -12.03
CA VAL A 586 16.76 -3.04 -12.56
C VAL A 586 16.60 -2.83 -14.05
N ALA A 587 16.89 -3.86 -14.84
CA ALA A 587 16.95 -3.77 -16.28
C ALA A 587 16.01 -4.76 -16.99
N PRO A 588 14.69 -4.59 -16.95
CA PRO A 588 13.75 -5.48 -17.61
C PRO A 588 13.55 -5.06 -19.06
N LEU A 589 13.79 -5.99 -19.98
CA LEU A 589 13.58 -5.80 -21.42
C LEU A 589 12.40 -6.61 -21.91
N ASP A 590 11.49 -5.98 -22.63
CA ASP A 590 10.29 -6.57 -23.21
C ASP A 590 9.48 -7.43 -22.21
N GLY A 591 9.58 -7.10 -20.93
CA GLY A 591 9.05 -7.85 -19.80
C GLY A 591 8.25 -6.92 -18.89
N PRO A 592 6.92 -7.12 -18.78
CA PRO A 592 6.10 -6.26 -17.94
C PRO A 592 6.30 -6.61 -16.46
N MET A 593 6.02 -5.64 -15.58
CA MET A 593 5.89 -5.94 -14.14
C MET A 593 4.86 -7.06 -13.91
N PRO A 594 5.14 -8.02 -13.00
CA PRO A 594 4.19 -9.06 -12.63
C PRO A 594 2.83 -8.50 -12.19
N ARG A 595 1.75 -9.26 -12.37
CA ARG A 595 0.43 -8.85 -11.84
C ARG A 595 0.49 -8.83 -10.31
N GLY A 596 -0.07 -7.79 -9.70
CA GLY A 596 -0.01 -7.59 -8.24
C GLY A 596 1.35 -7.11 -7.72
N PHE A 597 2.30 -6.79 -8.60
CA PHE A 597 3.57 -6.20 -8.20
C PHE A 597 3.34 -4.81 -7.60
N THR A 598 3.83 -4.60 -6.37
CA THR A 598 3.79 -3.30 -5.70
C THR A 598 5.18 -2.67 -5.82
N ILE A 599 5.26 -1.51 -6.48
CA ILE A 599 6.51 -0.76 -6.60
C ILE A 599 6.88 -0.24 -5.20
N PRO A 600 8.09 -0.56 -4.68
CA PRO A 600 8.57 0.00 -3.42
C PRO A 600 8.66 1.53 -3.51
N ASP A 601 8.44 2.23 -2.41
CA ASP A 601 8.76 3.66 -2.38
C ASP A 601 10.26 3.88 -2.58
N ASN A 602 10.61 5.03 -3.15
CA ASN A 602 12.00 5.39 -3.37
C ASN A 602 12.71 5.60 -2.02
N ASP A 603 13.77 4.84 -1.78
CA ASP A 603 14.49 4.82 -0.51
C ASP A 603 15.63 5.87 -0.54
N PRO A 604 15.70 6.82 0.41
CA PRO A 604 16.75 7.84 0.47
C PRO A 604 18.16 7.30 0.62
N GLN A 605 18.29 6.18 1.33
CA GLN A 605 19.58 5.55 1.58
C GLN A 605 19.96 4.65 0.41
N ARG A 606 19.03 4.35 -0.52
CA ARG A 606 19.25 3.40 -1.61
C ARG A 606 18.76 3.91 -2.94
N ARG A 607 19.73 4.20 -3.79
CA ARG A 607 19.49 4.60 -5.17
C ARG A 607 19.31 3.36 -6.02
N VAL A 608 18.12 3.21 -6.60
CA VAL A 608 17.83 2.24 -7.65
C VAL A 608 17.49 2.99 -8.93
N ALA A 609 18.13 2.63 -10.03
CA ALA A 609 17.78 3.13 -11.35
C ALA A 609 17.24 2.02 -12.24
N LEU A 610 16.42 2.38 -13.21
CA LEU A 610 15.87 1.43 -14.17
C LEU A 610 16.41 1.67 -15.58
N PHE A 611 16.62 0.57 -16.30
CA PHE A 611 16.93 0.55 -17.72
C PHE A 611 15.97 -0.40 -18.44
N THR A 612 15.01 0.14 -19.17
CA THR A 612 13.98 -0.69 -19.79
C THR A 612 13.85 -0.40 -21.28
N GLY A 613 13.34 -1.37 -22.02
CA GLY A 613 13.08 -1.22 -23.44
C GLY A 613 12.08 -2.27 -23.88
N PHE A 614 11.25 -1.93 -24.85
CA PHE A 614 10.27 -2.84 -25.41
C PHE A 614 10.11 -2.58 -26.91
N ALA A 615 9.59 -3.58 -27.61
CA ALA A 615 9.25 -3.45 -29.01
C ALA A 615 7.82 -2.92 -29.16
N THR A 616 7.55 -2.08 -30.16
CA THR A 616 6.23 -1.44 -30.30
C THR A 616 5.12 -2.45 -30.60
N GLU A 617 5.43 -3.56 -31.29
CA GLU A 617 4.49 -4.65 -31.55
C GLU A 617 4.49 -5.72 -30.45
N SER A 618 5.22 -5.51 -29.34
CA SER A 618 5.21 -6.45 -28.23
C SER A 618 3.80 -6.59 -27.66
N ARG A 619 3.37 -7.83 -27.41
CA ARG A 619 2.13 -8.12 -26.67
C ARG A 619 2.10 -7.50 -25.26
N PHE A 620 3.26 -7.07 -24.74
CA PHE A 620 3.40 -6.48 -23.43
C PHE A 620 3.55 -4.95 -23.46
N ALA A 621 3.67 -4.32 -24.63
CA ALA A 621 3.98 -2.89 -24.79
C ALA A 621 3.14 -1.99 -23.86
N LYS A 622 1.82 -2.07 -23.95
CA LYS A 622 0.89 -1.27 -23.12
C LYS A 622 1.11 -1.47 -21.60
N ARG A 623 1.41 -2.70 -21.17
CA ARG A 623 1.67 -2.99 -19.75
C ARG A 623 3.03 -2.48 -19.30
N ILE A 624 4.02 -2.49 -20.19
CA ILE A 624 5.35 -1.94 -19.92
C ILE A 624 5.27 -0.42 -19.82
N GLU A 625 4.57 0.25 -20.74
CA GLU A 625 4.30 1.70 -20.70
C GLU A 625 3.61 2.12 -19.40
N GLN A 626 2.55 1.42 -19.01
CA GLN A 626 1.85 1.66 -17.73
C GLN A 626 2.79 1.46 -16.54
N GLY A 627 3.67 0.46 -16.61
CA GLY A 627 4.66 0.21 -15.58
C GLY A 627 5.71 1.32 -15.46
N ILE A 628 6.20 1.81 -16.59
CA ILE A 628 7.14 2.94 -16.67
C ILE A 628 6.50 4.18 -16.04
N ALA A 629 5.27 4.53 -16.43
CA ALA A 629 4.56 5.67 -15.88
C ALA A 629 4.37 5.55 -14.35
N ALA A 630 4.10 4.35 -13.84
CA ALA A 630 3.97 4.11 -12.40
C ALA A 630 5.32 4.26 -11.66
N LEU A 631 6.44 3.83 -12.26
CA LEU A 631 7.78 4.01 -11.70
C LEU A 631 8.20 5.49 -11.69
N GLU A 632 7.91 6.23 -12.75
CA GLU A 632 8.18 7.67 -12.84
C GLU A 632 7.32 8.47 -11.86
N GLN A 633 6.05 8.07 -11.66
CA GLN A 633 5.20 8.64 -10.61
C GLN A 633 5.80 8.44 -9.22
N LYS A 634 6.41 7.28 -8.97
CA LYS A 634 7.20 6.94 -7.78
C LYS A 634 8.60 7.57 -7.75
N LYS A 635 8.91 8.46 -8.70
CA LYS A 635 10.16 9.23 -8.80
C LYS A 635 11.42 8.37 -8.97
N TYR A 636 11.29 7.16 -9.49
CA TYR A 636 12.46 6.39 -9.93
C TYR A 636 13.02 6.97 -11.24
N PRO A 637 14.35 7.02 -11.42
CA PRO A 637 14.94 7.32 -12.72
C PRO A 637 14.79 6.11 -13.64
N VAL A 638 14.12 6.30 -14.78
CA VAL A 638 13.82 5.25 -15.76
C VAL A 638 14.43 5.62 -17.11
N THR A 639 15.56 4.99 -17.42
CA THR A 639 16.20 5.10 -18.74
C THR A 639 15.51 4.15 -19.71
N GLN A 640 15.08 4.67 -20.86
CA GLN A 640 14.39 3.89 -21.89
C GLN A 640 15.25 3.66 -23.12
N THR A 641 15.14 2.48 -23.74
CA THR A 641 15.75 2.16 -25.03
C THR A 641 14.73 1.51 -25.97
N SER A 642 14.74 1.87 -27.26
CA SER A 642 13.82 1.30 -28.25
C SER A 642 14.32 -0.05 -28.74
N LEU A 643 13.49 -1.09 -28.71
CA LEU A 643 13.84 -2.38 -29.33
C LEU A 643 13.41 -2.46 -30.81
N GLY A 644 12.84 -1.38 -31.36
CA GLY A 644 12.27 -1.35 -32.71
C GLY A 644 10.84 -1.91 -32.75
N GLU A 645 10.40 -2.34 -33.93
CA GLU A 645 9.03 -2.82 -34.13
C GLU A 645 8.78 -4.19 -33.51
N LYS A 646 9.68 -5.14 -33.78
CA LYS A 646 9.55 -6.54 -33.34
C LYS A 646 10.39 -6.83 -32.11
N SER A 647 9.87 -7.69 -31.23
CA SER A 647 10.57 -8.18 -30.04
C SER A 647 11.93 -8.76 -30.40
N ARG A 648 12.99 -8.15 -29.88
CA ARG A 648 14.38 -8.60 -30.00
C ARG A 648 15.18 -8.21 -28.78
N TYR A 649 16.36 -8.79 -28.64
CA TYR A 649 17.33 -8.35 -27.65
C TYR A 649 18.01 -7.03 -28.05
N LEU A 650 18.77 -6.44 -27.13
CA LEU A 650 19.66 -5.31 -27.39
C LEU A 650 20.64 -5.65 -28.52
N ASN A 651 20.85 -4.70 -29.43
CA ASN A 651 21.93 -4.78 -30.41
C ASN A 651 23.26 -4.31 -29.77
N HIS A 652 24.35 -4.33 -30.52
CA HIS A 652 25.69 -3.97 -30.01
C HIS A 652 25.73 -2.56 -29.39
N GLU A 653 25.24 -1.54 -30.09
CA GLU A 653 25.22 -0.15 -29.61
C GLU A 653 24.41 -0.01 -28.31
N GLN A 654 23.27 -0.69 -28.24
CA GLN A 654 22.40 -0.70 -27.07
C GLN A 654 23.03 -1.46 -25.89
N GLN A 655 23.80 -2.51 -26.17
CA GLN A 655 24.57 -3.24 -25.16
C GLN A 655 25.69 -2.38 -24.58
N GLU A 656 26.41 -1.62 -25.42
CA GLU A 656 27.40 -0.67 -24.94
C GLU A 656 26.77 0.45 -24.09
N ALA A 657 25.61 0.97 -24.51
CA ALA A 657 24.86 1.93 -23.71
C ALA A 657 24.40 1.31 -22.38
N PHE A 658 23.98 0.05 -22.38
CA PHE A 658 23.64 -0.66 -21.15
C PHE A 658 24.84 -0.80 -20.22
N ALA A 659 26.04 -1.12 -20.72
CA ALA A 659 27.26 -1.14 -19.92
C ALA A 659 27.63 0.25 -19.35
N ARG A 660 27.53 1.31 -20.15
CA ARG A 660 27.76 2.70 -19.67
C ARG A 660 26.72 3.10 -18.61
N TRP A 661 25.49 2.64 -18.75
CA TRP A 661 24.46 2.85 -17.74
C TRP A 661 24.81 2.16 -16.42
N ILE A 662 25.23 0.88 -16.45
CA ILE A 662 25.71 0.14 -15.26
C ILE A 662 26.89 0.87 -14.62
N ASP A 663 27.85 1.32 -15.44
CA ASP A 663 29.03 2.08 -15.03
C ASP A 663 28.71 3.48 -14.47
N SER A 664 27.45 3.91 -14.53
CA SER A 664 27.01 5.21 -14.03
C SER A 664 26.05 5.14 -12.84
N LEU A 665 25.81 3.96 -12.27
CA LEU A 665 24.86 3.77 -11.16
C LEU A 665 25.32 4.41 -9.84
N ASP A 666 26.61 4.69 -9.71
CA ASP A 666 27.25 5.42 -8.61
C ASP A 666 27.16 6.95 -8.75
N ARG A 667 26.52 7.47 -9.81
CA ARG A 667 26.28 8.92 -9.98
C ARG A 667 25.50 9.51 -8.80
N PHE A 668 25.76 10.78 -8.48
CA PHE A 668 25.09 11.48 -7.38
C PHE A 668 24.78 12.95 -7.64
#